data_AF-A0A2S6PNB5-F1
#
_entry.id   AF-A0A2S6PNB5-F1
#
_cell.length_a   1.000
_cell.length_b   1.000
_cell.length_c   1.000
_cell.angle_alpha   90.00
_cell.angle_beta   90.00
_cell.angle_gamma   90.00
#
_symmetry.space_group_name_H-M   'P 1'
#
loop_
_entity.id
_entity.type
_entity.pdbx_description
1 polymer ?
#
loop_
_entity_poly.entity_id
_entity_poly.type
_entity_poly.pdbx_seq_one_letter_code
_entity_poly.pdbx_strand_id
1 'polypeptide(L)'
;MPRVKVSVIVPVYNTGKYVDECAPSLLGQSLPADEYEVIYVDDGSTDDTLARLEKLAAGHGHVHVHTQPNSGWPGAPRNLGMKHAKGEYVQFVDHDDKLGPEALERLYEHATRNRADVVIGKMSSTMVRPRRLFRHTLDSCTIENDELMQSMSPHKMFRRAFVEQHGLRFPEGPWIMEDLAFVTAAYLKAERISVLADYPCYYWLKRDDGGNNTRHRFNPRHGFWPNLRTVIGQIKDGTGPSDDVDALQNRLLHRLYHVEVLSRAREPEILREDPAEQRQRFDTARAVALEEFPAAVRRGLPAVSGVRAELLERGDFAGAVAFAEHVRTVTARSGIGAPYWQDGCLVADVTLELLRGDGEPLVLTERDGKWWLDPELLTGVPGTEDGWEVRDPLRMAYAELVVKDRDREDWWYPDGDLEVRLQPLGKGRSRLLASGRLRLDPQGLAGGRRIERGIYDVWAFVHLLGIDRMVRVTGKGVPSGGPAAGPALAGGRLALPYWTTGVGQLALDMDQRLRRFGPDTAGAAAANAARGGRSLPLPYVVAGPGDPARVKVTVSALTVTAEVVPATDGPTALLRLPARLKLPDGRHPVTLPKADAPVAYAVVRGGTLLRLEGPAYEAGAGRRILDTVADNGQVRRVRRRLGRSR
;
A
#
# COMPACT_ATOMS: atom_id res chain seq x y z
N MET A 1 13.12 -34.94 4.45
CA MET A 1 12.88 -33.48 4.54
C MET A 1 13.33 -33.03 5.92
N PRO A 2 13.93 -31.83 6.07
CA PRO A 2 14.32 -31.34 7.38
C PRO A 2 13.09 -31.27 8.30
N ARG A 3 13.29 -31.61 9.57
CA ARG A 3 12.20 -31.59 10.57
C ARG A 3 11.73 -30.16 10.86
N VAL A 4 12.63 -29.19 10.73
CA VAL A 4 12.36 -27.76 10.87
C VAL A 4 12.45 -27.13 9.48
N LYS A 5 11.37 -26.49 9.04
CA LYS A 5 11.26 -25.77 7.76
C LYS A 5 11.87 -24.38 7.85
N VAL A 6 11.59 -23.64 8.93
CA VAL A 6 12.03 -22.25 9.09
C VAL A 6 12.63 -22.00 10.48
N SER A 7 13.76 -21.32 10.55
CA SER A 7 14.28 -20.70 11.78
C SER A 7 14.08 -19.19 11.72
N VAL A 8 13.27 -18.64 12.62
CA VAL A 8 13.10 -17.19 12.78
C VAL A 8 14.18 -16.67 13.71
N ILE A 9 14.99 -15.72 13.29
CA ILE A 9 16.09 -15.14 14.07
C ILE A 9 15.71 -13.72 14.49
N VAL A 10 15.70 -13.47 15.81
CA VAL A 10 15.30 -12.20 16.41
C VAL A 10 16.43 -11.63 17.28
N PRO A 11 17.18 -10.62 16.80
CA PRO A 11 18.17 -9.93 17.63
C PRO A 11 17.47 -9.00 18.63
N VAL A 12 17.84 -9.09 19.91
CA VAL A 12 17.24 -8.31 21.00
C VAL A 12 18.31 -7.60 21.83
N TYR A 13 18.04 -6.35 22.20
CA TYR A 13 18.83 -5.58 23.14
C TYR A 13 17.96 -4.50 23.79
N ASN A 14 17.80 -4.54 25.11
CA ASN A 14 17.00 -3.59 25.90
C ASN A 14 15.61 -3.30 25.29
N THR A 15 14.88 -4.36 24.98
CA THR A 15 13.63 -4.29 24.20
C THR A 15 12.40 -4.07 25.07
N GLY A 16 12.47 -4.35 26.38
CA GLY A 16 11.36 -4.19 27.32
C GLY A 16 10.02 -4.71 26.78
N LYS A 17 9.03 -3.83 26.64
CA LYS A 17 7.66 -4.18 26.21
C LYS A 17 7.54 -4.64 24.76
N TYR A 18 8.48 -4.29 23.87
CA TYR A 18 8.30 -4.54 22.43
C TYR A 18 8.39 -6.03 22.08
N VAL A 19 9.14 -6.80 22.86
CA VAL A 19 9.19 -8.27 22.70
C VAL A 19 7.82 -8.91 22.95
N ASP A 20 7.04 -8.38 23.90
CA ASP A 20 5.68 -8.86 24.21
C ASP A 20 4.69 -8.50 23.08
N GLU A 21 4.98 -7.47 22.28
CA GLU A 21 4.19 -7.09 21.12
C GLU A 21 4.56 -7.90 19.87
N CYS A 22 5.83 -8.27 19.72
CA CYS A 22 6.37 -9.06 18.60
C CYS A 22 6.03 -10.55 18.74
N ALA A 23 6.30 -11.14 19.90
CA ALA A 23 6.21 -12.59 20.14
C ALA A 23 4.86 -13.22 19.76
N PRO A 24 3.68 -12.62 20.06
CA PRO A 24 2.39 -13.19 19.65
C PRO A 24 2.26 -13.37 18.14
N SER A 25 2.89 -12.51 17.33
CA SER A 25 2.87 -12.64 15.87
C SER A 25 3.73 -13.81 15.38
N LEU A 26 4.82 -14.13 16.08
CA LEU A 26 5.70 -15.23 15.73
C LEU A 26 5.14 -16.58 16.18
N LEU A 27 4.50 -16.62 17.35
CA LEU A 27 3.89 -17.83 17.90
C LEU A 27 2.53 -18.16 17.26
N GLY A 28 1.84 -17.15 16.74
CA GLY A 28 0.53 -17.28 16.09
C GLY A 28 0.58 -17.61 14.60
N GLN A 29 1.70 -18.14 14.10
CA GLN A 29 1.86 -18.49 12.69
C GLN A 29 1.01 -19.71 12.31
N SER A 30 0.51 -19.74 11.07
CA SER A 30 -0.23 -20.89 10.51
C SER A 30 0.65 -22.11 10.27
N LEU A 31 1.97 -21.90 10.09
CA LEU A 31 2.94 -22.99 10.01
C LEU A 31 2.96 -23.75 11.35
N PRO A 32 2.82 -25.09 11.36
CA PRO A 32 2.80 -25.86 12.60
C PRO A 32 4.03 -25.63 13.49
N ALA A 33 3.79 -25.53 14.81
CA ALA A 33 4.83 -25.20 15.80
C ALA A 33 5.99 -26.22 15.91
N ASP A 34 5.84 -27.42 15.38
CA ASP A 34 6.90 -28.43 15.28
C ASP A 34 7.70 -28.37 13.97
N GLU A 35 7.30 -27.48 13.05
CA GLU A 35 7.96 -27.25 11.76
C GLU A 35 8.74 -25.92 11.70
N TYR A 36 8.71 -25.09 12.73
CA TYR A 36 9.57 -23.90 12.81
C TYR A 36 10.13 -23.72 14.22
N GLU A 37 11.18 -22.90 14.33
CA GLU A 37 11.73 -22.47 15.61
C GLU A 37 11.91 -20.95 15.62
N VAL A 38 11.83 -20.34 16.82
CA VAL A 38 12.11 -18.92 17.04
C VAL A 38 13.34 -18.80 17.92
N ILE A 39 14.38 -18.16 17.39
CA ILE A 39 15.68 -18.01 18.03
C ILE A 39 15.86 -16.54 18.40
N TYR A 40 15.63 -16.23 19.66
CA TYR A 40 15.98 -14.94 20.23
C TYR A 40 17.46 -14.93 20.61
N VAL A 41 18.17 -13.88 20.21
CA VAL A 41 19.57 -13.67 20.56
C VAL A 41 19.74 -12.36 21.29
N ASP A 42 19.87 -12.46 22.61
CA ASP A 42 20.07 -11.34 23.51
C ASP A 42 21.52 -10.84 23.47
N ASP A 43 21.68 -9.62 22.97
CA ASP A 43 22.95 -8.93 22.81
C ASP A 43 23.32 -8.20 24.11
N GLY A 44 23.25 -8.89 25.24
CA GLY A 44 23.66 -8.40 26.55
C GLY A 44 22.74 -7.33 27.11
N SER A 45 21.43 -7.58 27.14
CA SER A 45 20.47 -6.65 27.75
C SER A 45 20.72 -6.43 29.23
N THR A 46 20.43 -5.22 29.69
CA THR A 46 20.58 -4.77 31.08
C THR A 46 19.24 -4.49 31.77
N ASP A 47 18.14 -4.59 31.01
CA ASP A 47 16.77 -4.48 31.50
C ASP A 47 16.16 -5.88 31.75
N ASP A 48 14.83 -5.96 31.83
CA ASP A 48 14.12 -7.22 32.06
C ASP A 48 13.88 -8.06 30.80
N THR A 49 14.47 -7.70 29.65
CA THR A 49 14.31 -8.40 28.35
C THR A 49 14.64 -9.89 28.47
N LEU A 50 15.80 -10.24 29.05
CA LEU A 50 16.23 -11.63 29.15
C LEU A 50 15.24 -12.47 29.98
N ALA A 51 14.81 -11.96 31.13
CA ALA A 51 13.86 -12.67 31.99
C ALA A 51 12.50 -12.91 31.30
N ARG A 52 12.04 -11.95 30.47
CA ARG A 52 10.83 -12.10 29.65
C ARG A 52 11.00 -13.21 28.60
N LEU A 53 12.14 -13.25 27.92
CA LEU A 53 12.46 -14.25 26.90
C LEU A 53 12.59 -15.65 27.49
N GLU A 54 13.25 -15.81 28.63
CA GLU A 54 13.36 -17.09 29.32
C GLU A 54 11.98 -17.64 29.73
N LYS A 55 11.11 -16.75 30.24
CA LYS A 55 9.72 -17.10 30.55
C LYS A 55 8.94 -17.54 29.29
N LEU A 56 9.15 -16.86 28.17
CA LEU A 56 8.55 -17.23 26.89
C LEU A 56 9.03 -18.62 26.44
N ALA A 57 10.34 -18.86 26.46
CA ALA A 57 10.92 -20.14 26.06
C ALA A 57 10.46 -21.31 26.95
N ALA A 58 10.28 -21.09 28.26
CA ALA A 58 9.77 -22.11 29.17
C ALA A 58 8.34 -22.57 28.81
N GLY A 59 7.54 -21.72 28.16
CA GLY A 59 6.18 -22.05 27.71
C GLY A 59 6.09 -22.65 26.31
N HIS A 60 7.17 -22.58 25.51
CA HIS A 60 7.14 -22.90 24.08
C HIS A 60 8.39 -23.68 23.66
N GLY A 61 8.27 -24.99 23.42
CA GLY A 61 9.41 -25.87 23.13
C GLY A 61 10.16 -25.61 21.81
N HIS A 62 9.59 -24.80 20.93
CA HIS A 62 10.20 -24.34 19.67
C HIS A 62 10.78 -22.92 19.77
N VAL A 63 10.81 -22.33 20.97
CA VAL A 63 11.44 -21.04 21.25
C VAL A 63 12.77 -21.27 21.95
N HIS A 64 13.81 -20.61 21.47
CA HIS A 64 15.19 -20.74 21.95
C HIS A 64 15.74 -19.35 22.25
N VAL A 65 16.49 -19.25 23.35
CA VAL A 65 17.13 -18.00 23.79
C VAL A 65 18.62 -18.25 23.90
N HIS A 66 19.39 -17.41 23.23
CA HIS A 66 20.85 -17.37 23.35
C HIS A 66 21.27 -15.98 23.81
N THR A 67 22.38 -15.91 24.54
CA THR A 67 22.92 -14.66 25.06
C THR A 67 24.37 -14.48 24.61
N GLN A 68 24.78 -13.23 24.44
CA GLN A 68 26.16 -12.84 24.21
C GLN A 68 26.45 -11.50 24.89
N PRO A 69 27.73 -11.13 25.12
CA PRO A 69 28.07 -9.76 25.51
C PRO A 69 27.63 -8.76 24.43
N ASN A 70 27.18 -7.57 24.84
CA ASN A 70 26.69 -6.54 23.93
C ASN A 70 27.73 -6.18 22.86
N SER A 71 27.38 -6.48 21.61
CA SER A 71 28.19 -6.25 20.42
C SER A 71 28.05 -4.83 19.85
N GLY A 72 27.03 -4.11 20.29
CA GLY A 72 26.73 -2.73 19.91
C GLY A 72 25.89 -2.58 18.63
N TRP A 73 25.51 -3.67 17.94
CA TRP A 73 24.71 -3.62 16.71
C TRP A 73 24.08 -5.00 16.38
N PRO A 74 22.99 -5.10 15.60
CA PRO A 74 22.34 -6.37 15.31
C PRO A 74 23.12 -7.40 14.47
N GLY A 75 24.31 -7.07 13.94
CA GLY A 75 25.08 -7.98 13.08
C GLY A 75 25.52 -9.27 13.78
N ALA A 76 26.19 -9.15 14.93
CA ALA A 76 26.65 -10.30 15.71
C ALA A 76 25.51 -11.19 16.23
N PRO A 77 24.43 -10.66 16.84
CA PRO A 77 23.32 -11.51 17.29
C PRO A 77 22.61 -12.21 16.12
N ARG A 78 22.51 -11.59 14.93
CA ARG A 78 21.99 -12.27 13.72
C ARG A 78 22.90 -13.43 13.28
N ASN A 79 24.23 -13.24 13.30
CA ASN A 79 25.19 -14.29 12.99
C ASN A 79 25.13 -15.46 13.99
N LEU A 80 25.03 -15.15 15.29
CA LEU A 80 24.87 -16.16 16.33
C LEU A 80 23.55 -16.93 16.15
N GLY A 81 22.45 -16.25 15.81
CA GLY A 81 21.18 -16.89 15.48
C GLY A 81 21.30 -17.83 14.27
N MET A 82 21.98 -17.41 13.20
CA MET A 82 22.24 -18.27 12.04
C MET A 82 23.05 -19.53 12.39
N LYS A 83 23.99 -19.42 13.33
CA LYS A 83 24.78 -20.57 13.81
C LYS A 83 23.92 -21.61 14.53
N HIS A 84 22.85 -21.19 15.21
CA HIS A 84 21.95 -22.07 15.95
C HIS A 84 20.75 -22.56 15.12
N ALA A 85 20.50 -21.96 13.96
CA ALA A 85 19.39 -22.28 13.08
C ALA A 85 19.46 -23.71 12.49
N LYS A 86 18.35 -24.44 12.58
CA LYS A 86 18.16 -25.80 12.04
C LYS A 86 17.23 -25.84 10.83
N GLY A 87 16.46 -24.79 10.60
CA GLY A 87 15.50 -24.65 9.52
C GLY A 87 16.14 -24.82 8.14
N GLU A 88 15.38 -25.30 7.16
CA GLU A 88 15.78 -25.26 5.76
C GLU A 88 16.02 -23.82 5.29
N TYR A 89 15.22 -22.90 5.80
CA TYR A 89 15.30 -21.46 5.59
C TYR A 89 15.47 -20.69 6.90
N VAL A 90 16.11 -19.52 6.83
CA VAL A 90 16.22 -18.55 7.93
C VAL A 90 15.43 -17.29 7.59
N GLN A 91 14.64 -16.78 8.53
CA GLN A 91 13.88 -15.54 8.42
C GLN A 91 14.32 -14.56 9.51
N PHE A 92 14.76 -13.36 9.15
CA PHE A 92 15.10 -12.34 10.14
C PHE A 92 13.89 -11.49 10.49
N VAL A 93 13.71 -11.21 11.78
CA VAL A 93 12.67 -10.31 12.30
C VAL A 93 13.28 -9.44 13.38
N ASP A 94 13.11 -8.12 13.31
CA ASP A 94 13.50 -7.22 14.38
C ASP A 94 12.45 -7.28 15.52
N HIS A 95 12.90 -7.11 16.76
CA HIS A 95 12.10 -7.34 17.98
C HIS A 95 10.94 -6.36 18.19
N ASP A 96 10.89 -5.27 17.41
CA ASP A 96 9.87 -4.23 17.40
C ASP A 96 8.92 -4.33 16.18
N ASP A 97 9.07 -5.39 15.37
CA ASP A 97 8.27 -5.67 14.19
C ASP A 97 7.36 -6.90 14.37
N LYS A 98 6.52 -7.17 13.36
CA LYS A 98 5.57 -8.32 13.38
C LYS A 98 5.52 -9.04 12.04
N LEU A 99 5.20 -10.33 12.08
CA LEU A 99 4.86 -11.11 10.88
C LEU A 99 3.35 -11.18 10.68
N GLY A 100 2.93 -11.29 9.41
CA GLY A 100 1.55 -11.67 9.08
C GLY A 100 1.25 -13.10 9.54
N PRO A 101 0.03 -13.43 9.98
CA PRO A 101 -0.31 -14.76 10.53
C PRO A 101 0.06 -15.96 9.65
N GLU A 102 0.09 -15.80 8.34
CA GLU A 102 0.41 -16.87 7.39
C GLU A 102 1.76 -16.64 6.68
N ALA A 103 2.59 -15.74 7.21
CA ALA A 103 3.82 -15.31 6.56
C ALA A 103 4.82 -16.45 6.43
N LEU A 104 5.09 -17.20 7.52
CA LEU A 104 6.08 -18.29 7.48
C LEU A 104 5.68 -19.41 6.53
N GLU A 105 4.40 -19.83 6.58
CA GLU A 105 3.85 -20.86 5.70
C GLU A 105 3.95 -20.43 4.23
N ARG A 106 3.42 -19.26 3.88
CA ARG A 106 3.40 -18.79 2.49
C ARG A 106 4.79 -18.53 1.94
N LEU A 107 5.68 -17.91 2.73
CA LEU A 107 7.06 -17.67 2.30
C LEU A 107 7.79 -18.98 2.05
N TYR A 108 7.65 -19.96 2.95
CA TYR A 108 8.28 -21.27 2.79
C TYR A 108 7.72 -22.05 1.60
N GLU A 109 6.41 -22.06 1.41
CA GLU A 109 5.77 -22.72 0.25
C GLU A 109 6.21 -22.07 -1.07
N HIS A 110 6.27 -20.73 -1.13
CA HIS A 110 6.76 -20.01 -2.30
C HIS A 110 8.24 -20.30 -2.56
N ALA A 111 9.06 -20.31 -1.50
CA ALA A 111 10.49 -20.60 -1.59
C ALA A 111 10.76 -22.00 -2.12
N THR A 112 10.11 -23.01 -1.55
CA THR A 112 10.34 -24.43 -1.89
C THR A 112 9.80 -24.79 -3.27
N ARG A 113 8.57 -24.34 -3.60
CA ARG A 113 7.99 -24.51 -4.94
C ARG A 113 8.90 -23.95 -6.02
N ASN A 114 9.44 -22.76 -5.77
CA ASN A 114 10.31 -22.08 -6.73
C ASN A 114 11.78 -22.46 -6.58
N ARG A 115 12.21 -23.22 -5.56
CA ARG A 115 13.62 -23.49 -5.23
C ARG A 115 14.44 -22.20 -5.08
N ALA A 116 13.88 -21.20 -4.43
CA ALA A 116 14.51 -19.90 -4.27
C ALA A 116 15.65 -19.94 -3.22
N ASP A 117 16.73 -19.22 -3.51
CA ASP A 117 17.79 -18.92 -2.54
C ASP A 117 17.35 -17.84 -1.56
N VAL A 118 16.56 -16.87 -2.05
CA VAL A 118 16.00 -15.77 -1.26
C VAL A 118 14.54 -15.56 -1.64
N VAL A 119 13.66 -15.37 -0.66
CA VAL A 119 12.28 -14.95 -0.87
C VAL A 119 12.02 -13.64 -0.15
N ILE A 120 11.54 -12.66 -0.91
CA ILE A 120 11.15 -11.35 -0.43
C ILE A 120 9.64 -11.35 -0.19
N GLY A 121 9.23 -11.26 1.08
CA GLY A 121 7.83 -11.04 1.44
C GLY A 121 7.44 -9.57 1.35
N LYS A 122 6.20 -9.30 0.96
CA LYS A 122 5.65 -7.94 1.00
C LYS A 122 5.74 -7.34 2.39
N MET A 123 6.23 -6.10 2.43
CA MET A 123 6.32 -5.31 3.63
C MET A 123 5.16 -4.31 3.69
N SER A 124 4.47 -4.28 4.82
CA SER A 124 3.59 -3.18 5.23
C SER A 124 4.32 -2.34 6.26
N SER A 125 4.14 -1.01 6.25
CA SER A 125 4.92 -0.14 7.12
C SER A 125 4.26 1.20 7.37
N THR A 126 4.48 1.72 8.58
CA THR A 126 4.22 3.13 8.94
C THR A 126 5.37 4.07 8.57
N MET A 127 6.54 3.53 8.23
CA MET A 127 7.78 4.27 8.02
C MET A 127 8.26 4.27 6.57
N VAL A 128 7.93 3.22 5.82
CA VAL A 128 8.41 3.03 4.45
C VAL A 128 7.29 3.25 3.45
N ARG A 129 7.63 3.93 2.35
CA ARG A 129 6.70 4.15 1.24
C ARG A 129 6.47 2.85 0.45
N PRO A 130 5.32 2.72 -0.25
CA PRO A 130 5.09 1.63 -1.19
C PRO A 130 6.28 1.46 -2.14
N ARG A 131 6.64 0.21 -2.45
CA ARG A 131 7.75 -0.14 -3.34
C ARG A 131 7.21 -0.89 -4.55
N ARG A 132 7.54 -0.43 -5.75
CA ARG A 132 7.12 -1.04 -7.02
C ARG A 132 7.43 -2.55 -7.08
N LEU A 133 8.50 -2.97 -6.41
CA LEU A 133 8.83 -4.39 -6.19
C LEU A 133 7.63 -5.24 -5.71
N PHE A 134 6.73 -4.69 -4.91
CA PHE A 134 5.55 -5.38 -4.35
C PHE A 134 4.28 -5.19 -5.17
N ARG A 135 4.38 -4.78 -6.44
CA ARG A 135 3.26 -4.71 -7.37
C ARG A 135 2.79 -6.10 -7.80
N HIS A 136 3.71 -7.04 -8.01
CA HIS A 136 3.42 -8.38 -8.50
C HIS A 136 4.22 -9.45 -7.76
N THR A 137 3.61 -10.63 -7.58
CA THR A 137 4.32 -11.82 -7.13
C THR A 137 5.19 -12.32 -8.28
N LEU A 138 6.47 -12.59 -7.99
CA LEU A 138 7.45 -13.10 -8.94
C LEU A 138 7.94 -14.47 -8.47
N ASP A 139 7.82 -15.48 -9.32
CA ASP A 139 8.30 -16.82 -9.01
C ASP A 139 9.84 -16.93 -9.10
N SER A 140 10.47 -16.19 -10.02
CA SER A 140 11.91 -16.20 -10.20
C SER A 140 12.42 -14.91 -10.81
N CYS A 141 13.39 -14.28 -10.16
CA CYS A 141 14.13 -13.13 -10.62
C CYS A 141 15.56 -13.14 -10.05
N THR A 142 16.34 -12.15 -10.44
CA THR A 142 17.71 -11.88 -9.98
C THR A 142 17.87 -10.38 -9.78
N ILE A 143 19.02 -9.97 -9.23
CA ILE A 143 19.36 -8.54 -9.14
C ILE A 143 19.55 -7.88 -10.50
N GLU A 144 19.70 -8.66 -11.58
CA GLU A 144 19.93 -8.13 -12.92
C GLU A 144 18.66 -7.68 -13.62
N ASN A 145 17.57 -8.42 -13.46
CA ASN A 145 16.34 -8.25 -14.23
C ASN A 145 15.20 -7.60 -13.45
N ASP A 146 15.34 -7.40 -12.14
CA ASP A 146 14.29 -6.82 -11.28
C ASP A 146 14.83 -5.77 -10.29
N GLU A 147 13.92 -4.97 -9.72
CA GLU A 147 14.24 -3.81 -8.88
C GLU A 147 14.54 -4.18 -7.41
N LEU A 148 15.31 -5.25 -7.18
CA LEU A 148 15.55 -5.82 -5.85
C LEU A 148 16.25 -4.86 -4.88
N MET A 149 17.04 -3.93 -5.43
CA MET A 149 17.71 -2.86 -4.67
C MET A 149 16.74 -1.87 -3.99
N GLN A 150 15.45 -1.95 -4.30
CA GLN A 150 14.43 -1.26 -3.52
C GLN A 150 14.27 -1.88 -2.12
N SER A 151 14.62 -3.14 -1.91
CA SER A 151 14.45 -3.87 -0.64
C SER A 151 15.77 -4.43 -0.09
N MET A 152 16.49 -3.62 0.70
CA MET A 152 17.81 -3.96 1.22
C MET A 152 17.87 -4.32 2.71
N SER A 153 16.74 -4.34 3.42
CA SER A 153 16.70 -4.83 4.81
C SER A 153 16.84 -6.35 4.87
N PRO A 154 17.26 -6.95 6.00
CA PRO A 154 17.45 -8.40 6.08
C PRO A 154 16.13 -9.16 6.30
N HIS A 155 15.00 -8.47 6.44
CA HIS A 155 13.67 -8.99 6.78
C HIS A 155 13.05 -9.84 5.65
N LYS A 156 13.69 -10.95 5.32
CA LYS A 156 13.39 -11.88 4.23
C LYS A 156 13.77 -13.29 4.63
N MET A 157 13.34 -14.25 3.80
CA MET A 157 13.65 -15.65 3.98
C MET A 157 14.83 -16.05 3.09
N PHE A 158 15.86 -16.66 3.66
CA PHE A 158 17.07 -17.09 2.95
C PHE A 158 17.25 -18.60 3.12
N ARG A 159 17.58 -19.32 2.06
CA ARG A 159 17.87 -20.75 2.13
C ARG A 159 19.16 -20.94 2.94
N ARG A 160 19.11 -21.68 4.05
CA ARG A 160 20.24 -21.80 4.98
C ARG A 160 21.48 -22.40 4.29
N ALA A 161 21.29 -23.44 3.46
CA ALA A 161 22.38 -24.04 2.70
C ALA A 161 23.06 -23.06 1.74
N PHE A 162 22.31 -22.14 1.13
CA PHE A 162 22.86 -21.08 0.27
C PHE A 162 23.69 -20.08 1.09
N VAL A 163 23.18 -19.66 2.26
CA VAL A 163 23.90 -18.78 3.21
C VAL A 163 25.21 -19.42 3.66
N GLU A 164 25.21 -20.72 3.97
CA GLU A 164 26.39 -21.49 4.36
C GLU A 164 27.39 -21.67 3.22
N GLN A 165 26.92 -22.11 2.04
CA GLN A 165 27.73 -22.36 0.85
C GLN A 165 28.53 -21.13 0.42
N HIS A 166 27.93 -19.94 0.52
CA HIS A 166 28.56 -18.68 0.12
C HIS A 166 29.20 -17.90 1.27
N GLY A 167 29.20 -18.45 2.49
CA GLY A 167 29.79 -17.80 3.65
C GLY A 167 29.17 -16.44 3.99
N LEU A 168 27.87 -16.26 3.73
CA LEU A 168 27.19 -14.98 3.93
C LEU A 168 27.08 -14.67 5.43
N ARG A 169 27.63 -13.54 5.87
CA ARG A 169 27.62 -13.09 7.27
C ARG A 169 27.36 -11.59 7.36
N PHE A 170 26.67 -11.17 8.40
CA PHE A 170 26.58 -9.76 8.74
C PHE A 170 27.95 -9.29 9.23
N PRO A 171 28.42 -8.11 8.82
CA PRO A 171 29.53 -7.47 9.50
C PRO A 171 29.22 -7.28 11.00
N GLU A 172 30.19 -7.57 11.86
CA GLU A 172 30.03 -7.51 13.32
C GLU A 172 30.61 -6.22 13.93
N GLY A 173 30.13 -5.86 15.12
CA GLY A 173 30.44 -4.60 15.78
C GLY A 173 29.51 -3.47 15.34
N PRO A 174 29.77 -2.22 15.78
CA PRO A 174 28.93 -1.07 15.46
C PRO A 174 29.07 -0.65 13.99
N TRP A 175 28.39 -1.38 13.11
CA TRP A 175 28.52 -1.29 11.66
C TRP A 175 27.24 -0.77 11.03
N ILE A 176 27.20 0.52 10.72
CA ILE A 176 26.07 1.08 9.96
C ILE A 176 25.99 0.41 8.58
N MET A 177 24.79 0.00 8.16
CA MET A 177 24.51 -0.67 6.88
C MET A 177 25.04 -2.11 6.80
N GLU A 178 25.10 -2.80 7.94
CA GLU A 178 25.39 -4.24 8.03
C GLU A 178 24.39 -5.07 7.22
N ASP A 179 23.13 -4.64 7.20
CA ASP A 179 22.05 -5.27 6.44
C ASP A 179 22.27 -5.13 4.94
N LEU A 180 22.60 -3.93 4.48
CA LEU A 180 22.91 -3.65 3.09
C LEU A 180 24.11 -4.47 2.61
N ALA A 181 25.15 -4.62 3.44
CA ALA A 181 26.31 -5.44 3.11
C ALA A 181 25.95 -6.93 2.96
N PHE A 182 25.18 -7.48 3.91
CA PHE A 182 24.71 -8.87 3.83
C PHE A 182 23.81 -9.12 2.61
N VAL A 183 22.81 -8.26 2.41
CA VAL A 183 21.82 -8.44 1.33
C VAL A 183 22.43 -8.20 -0.04
N THR A 184 23.32 -7.22 -0.21
CA THR A 184 24.05 -7.01 -1.47
C THR A 184 24.84 -8.26 -1.84
N ALA A 185 25.61 -8.81 -0.89
CA ALA A 185 26.36 -10.04 -1.11
C ALA A 185 25.46 -11.24 -1.43
N ALA A 186 24.30 -11.36 -0.77
CA ALA A 186 23.34 -12.41 -1.05
C ALA A 186 22.76 -12.28 -2.47
N TYR A 187 22.31 -11.09 -2.86
CA TYR A 187 21.69 -10.87 -4.17
C TYR A 187 22.65 -11.04 -5.34
N LEU A 188 23.92 -10.68 -5.18
CA LEU A 188 24.94 -10.90 -6.21
C LEU A 188 25.29 -12.39 -6.41
N LYS A 189 24.97 -13.24 -5.43
CA LYS A 189 25.30 -14.68 -5.47
C LYS A 189 24.09 -15.58 -5.70
N ALA A 190 22.87 -15.08 -5.45
CA ALA A 190 21.65 -15.85 -5.60
C ALA A 190 21.37 -16.14 -7.07
N GLU A 191 21.16 -17.41 -7.40
CA GLU A 191 20.74 -17.83 -8.73
C GLU A 191 19.24 -17.63 -8.90
N ARG A 192 18.49 -17.70 -7.80
CA ARG A 192 17.04 -17.54 -7.81
C ARG A 192 16.51 -16.77 -6.61
N ILE A 193 15.88 -15.65 -6.90
CA ILE A 193 15.16 -14.84 -5.93
C ILE A 193 13.67 -14.88 -6.31
N SER A 194 12.78 -14.93 -5.32
CA SER A 194 11.34 -14.85 -5.55
C SER A 194 10.74 -13.71 -4.73
N VAL A 195 9.65 -13.13 -5.20
CA VAL A 195 8.91 -12.05 -4.52
C VAL A 195 7.49 -12.51 -4.27
N LEU A 196 7.03 -12.48 -3.02
CA LEU A 196 5.64 -12.75 -2.66
C LEU A 196 4.95 -11.41 -2.32
N ALA A 197 4.14 -10.91 -3.25
CA ALA A 197 3.55 -9.58 -3.19
C ALA A 197 2.05 -9.57 -2.85
N ASP A 198 1.40 -10.74 -2.86
CA ASP A 198 -0.04 -10.86 -2.67
C ASP A 198 -0.49 -10.88 -1.20
N TYR A 199 0.44 -10.98 -0.25
CA TYR A 199 0.15 -11.04 1.18
C TYR A 199 1.15 -10.22 2.00
N PRO A 200 0.71 -9.32 2.91
CA PRO A 200 1.59 -8.64 3.85
C PRO A 200 2.29 -9.64 4.77
N CYS A 201 3.56 -9.90 4.50
CA CYS A 201 4.35 -10.88 5.25
C CYS A 201 5.00 -10.25 6.46
N TYR A 202 5.44 -9.00 6.35
CA TYR A 202 6.25 -8.31 7.35
C TYR A 202 5.70 -6.92 7.63
N TYR A 203 5.44 -6.61 8.90
CA TYR A 203 4.97 -5.31 9.35
C TYR A 203 6.12 -4.57 10.03
N TRP A 204 6.65 -3.56 9.34
CA TRP A 204 7.74 -2.72 9.84
C TRP A 204 7.19 -1.51 10.60
N LEU A 205 7.31 -1.54 11.92
CA LEU A 205 6.61 -0.65 12.83
C LEU A 205 7.51 0.43 13.43
N LYS A 206 6.95 1.62 13.55
CA LYS A 206 7.59 2.72 14.25
C LYS A 206 7.41 2.54 15.75
N ARG A 207 8.51 2.54 16.51
CA ARG A 207 8.43 2.59 17.96
C ARG A 207 7.94 3.96 18.42
N ASP A 208 7.10 3.94 19.45
CA ASP A 208 6.58 5.13 20.13
C ASP A 208 7.67 5.84 20.95
N ASP A 209 8.68 5.13 21.45
CA ASP A 209 9.85 5.70 22.14
C ASP A 209 10.88 6.35 21.20
N GLY A 210 10.77 6.09 19.89
CA GLY A 210 11.67 6.57 18.87
C GLY A 210 13.03 5.87 18.76
N GLY A 211 13.26 4.78 19.48
CA GLY A 211 14.51 4.02 19.55
C GLY A 211 14.81 3.12 18.35
N ASN A 212 14.19 3.32 17.18
CA ASN A 212 14.53 2.54 15.99
C ASN A 212 15.97 2.89 15.53
N ASN A 213 16.84 1.89 15.36
CA ASN A 213 18.25 2.08 14.92
C ASN A 213 18.39 2.93 13.64
N THR A 214 17.41 2.84 12.74
CA THR A 214 17.34 3.63 11.50
C THR A 214 17.32 5.14 11.72
N ARG A 215 17.10 5.63 12.95
CA ARG A 215 17.16 7.07 13.31
C ARG A 215 18.53 7.53 13.79
N HIS A 216 19.38 6.63 14.27
CA HIS A 216 20.74 6.94 14.71
C HIS A 216 21.70 6.88 13.53
N ARG A 217 21.41 7.66 12.48
CA ARG A 217 22.26 7.73 11.31
C ARG A 217 23.40 8.71 11.62
N PHE A 218 24.65 8.31 11.39
CA PHE A 218 25.84 9.19 11.40
C PHE A 218 26.53 9.47 12.74
N ASN A 219 26.70 8.47 13.61
CA ASN A 219 27.84 8.56 14.52
C ASN A 219 29.13 8.21 13.72
N PRO A 220 30.11 9.12 13.54
CA PRO A 220 31.32 8.85 12.78
C PRO A 220 32.10 7.63 13.30
N ARG A 221 31.92 7.29 14.59
CA ARG A 221 32.51 6.11 15.23
C ARG A 221 32.01 4.77 14.69
N HIS A 222 30.94 4.75 13.89
CA HIS A 222 30.30 3.53 13.40
C HIS A 222 30.48 3.32 11.89
N GLY A 223 31.43 4.05 11.27
CA GLY A 223 32.02 3.66 9.99
C GLY A 223 31.19 3.90 8.74
N PHE A 224 30.23 4.83 8.70
CA PHE A 224 29.34 5.03 7.53
C PHE A 224 30.07 5.03 6.16
N TRP A 225 31.08 5.88 5.98
CA TRP A 225 31.79 6.00 4.69
C TRP A 225 32.67 4.77 4.36
N PRO A 226 33.52 4.26 5.28
CA PRO A 226 34.20 2.98 5.07
C PRO A 226 33.26 1.81 4.75
N ASN A 227 32.12 1.73 5.44
CA ASN A 227 31.13 0.66 5.23
C ASN A 227 30.47 0.80 3.85
N LEU A 228 30.12 2.02 3.45
CA LEU A 228 29.62 2.29 2.09
C LEU A 228 30.63 1.86 1.03
N ARG A 229 31.92 2.18 1.19
CA ARG A 229 32.98 1.74 0.26
C ARG A 229 33.09 0.22 0.20
N THR A 230 32.91 -0.47 1.32
CA THR A 230 32.87 -1.94 1.36
C THR A 230 31.74 -2.48 0.49
N VAL A 231 30.52 -1.93 0.59
CA VAL A 231 29.38 -2.34 -0.24
C VAL A 231 29.60 -1.99 -1.72
N ILE A 232 30.18 -0.82 -2.01
CA ILE A 232 30.55 -0.44 -3.38
C ILE A 232 31.55 -1.45 -3.96
N GLY A 233 32.57 -1.83 -3.19
CA GLY A 233 33.53 -2.87 -3.55
C GLY A 233 32.85 -4.19 -3.88
N GLN A 234 31.93 -4.67 -3.03
CA GLN A 234 31.15 -5.88 -3.30
C GLN A 234 30.40 -5.83 -4.63
N ILE A 235 29.78 -4.69 -4.97
CA ILE A 235 29.10 -4.50 -6.25
C ILE A 235 30.11 -4.52 -7.38
N LYS A 236 31.22 -3.78 -7.26
CA LYS A 236 32.25 -3.71 -8.30
C LYS A 236 32.87 -5.08 -8.57
N ASP A 237 33.15 -5.86 -7.53
CA ASP A 237 33.75 -7.19 -7.62
C ASP A 237 32.75 -8.25 -8.13
N GLY A 238 31.48 -8.11 -7.76
CA GLY A 238 30.39 -9.01 -8.18
C GLY A 238 29.81 -8.69 -9.56
N THR A 239 30.30 -7.65 -10.24
CA THR A 239 29.82 -7.21 -11.55
C THR A 239 30.99 -6.80 -12.45
N GLY A 240 30.72 -6.43 -13.71
CA GLY A 240 31.74 -5.93 -14.64
C GLY A 240 31.71 -4.41 -14.76
N PRO A 241 32.87 -3.72 -14.79
CA PRO A 241 32.91 -2.30 -15.10
C PRO A 241 32.40 -2.05 -16.52
N SER A 242 31.68 -0.95 -16.71
CA SER A 242 31.15 -0.56 -18.02
C SER A 242 30.92 0.94 -18.09
N ASP A 243 31.05 1.51 -19.30
CA ASP A 243 30.66 2.89 -19.60
C ASP A 243 29.18 3.04 -19.99
N ASP A 244 28.50 1.92 -20.23
CA ASP A 244 27.06 1.87 -20.48
C ASP A 244 26.29 2.19 -19.19
N VAL A 245 25.43 3.20 -19.26
CA VAL A 245 24.62 3.67 -18.14
C VAL A 245 23.65 2.61 -17.61
N ASP A 246 23.27 1.63 -18.45
CA ASP A 246 22.30 0.58 -18.12
C ASP A 246 22.96 -0.76 -17.78
N ALA A 247 24.30 -0.83 -17.82
CA ALA A 247 25.04 -1.97 -17.32
C ALA A 247 24.71 -2.25 -15.84
N LEU A 248 24.69 -3.54 -15.47
CA LEU A 248 24.33 -3.98 -14.12
C LEU A 248 25.06 -3.20 -13.02
N GLN A 249 26.39 -3.12 -13.10
CA GLN A 249 27.21 -2.38 -12.13
C GLN A 249 26.69 -0.96 -11.93
N ASN A 250 26.47 -0.23 -13.02
CA ASN A 250 26.06 1.17 -12.96
C ASN A 250 24.63 1.33 -12.43
N ARG A 251 23.71 0.40 -12.74
CA ARG A 251 22.35 0.40 -12.14
C ARG A 251 22.38 0.18 -10.63
N LEU A 252 23.22 -0.73 -10.14
CA LEU A 252 23.33 -0.99 -8.70
C LEU A 252 24.04 0.16 -7.97
N LEU A 253 25.14 0.67 -8.54
CA LEU A 253 25.84 1.83 -8.01
C LEU A 253 24.98 3.09 -8.03
N HIS A 254 24.12 3.27 -9.04
CA HIS A 254 23.19 4.40 -9.09
C HIS A 254 22.30 4.47 -7.84
N ARG A 255 21.79 3.32 -7.36
CA ARG A 255 20.97 3.30 -6.14
C ARG A 255 21.77 3.70 -4.88
N LEU A 256 23.03 3.29 -4.78
CA LEU A 256 23.90 3.70 -3.66
C LEU A 256 24.28 5.18 -3.77
N TYR A 257 24.64 5.63 -4.95
CA TYR A 257 24.94 7.04 -5.22
C TYR A 257 23.76 7.93 -4.85
N HIS A 258 22.56 7.59 -5.34
CA HIS A 258 21.37 8.40 -5.11
C HIS A 258 20.96 8.49 -3.64
N VAL A 259 21.07 7.40 -2.87
CA VAL A 259 20.52 7.35 -1.50
C VAL A 259 21.58 7.60 -0.44
N GLU A 260 22.79 7.09 -0.61
CA GLU A 260 23.83 7.20 0.43
C GLU A 260 24.71 8.44 0.24
N VAL A 261 25.00 8.80 -1.02
CA VAL A 261 25.87 9.93 -1.37
C VAL A 261 25.06 11.21 -1.61
N LEU A 262 24.19 11.23 -2.63
CA LEU A 262 23.39 12.41 -2.98
C LEU A 262 22.40 12.83 -1.90
N SER A 263 22.12 11.97 -0.91
CA SER A 263 21.39 12.41 0.28
C SER A 263 22.06 13.59 0.97
N ARG A 264 23.39 13.77 0.89
CA ARG A 264 24.10 14.93 1.46
C ARG A 264 24.00 16.20 0.62
N ALA A 265 23.53 16.09 -0.62
CA ALA A 265 23.38 17.18 -1.56
C ALA A 265 21.91 17.55 -1.81
N ARG A 266 20.97 17.06 -0.97
CA ARG A 266 19.52 17.22 -1.19
C ARG A 266 18.72 17.39 0.09
N GLU A 267 17.49 17.84 -0.08
CA GLU A 267 16.50 17.97 0.97
C GLU A 267 15.99 16.60 1.50
N PRO A 268 15.62 16.52 2.80
CA PRO A 268 15.75 17.56 3.82
C PRO A 268 17.14 17.60 4.47
N GLU A 269 18.05 16.68 4.14
CA GLU A 269 19.32 16.46 4.86
C GLU A 269 20.23 17.69 4.83
N ILE A 270 20.51 18.24 3.64
CA ILE A 270 21.40 19.41 3.49
C ILE A 270 20.82 20.68 4.14
N LEU A 271 19.51 20.70 4.40
CA LEU A 271 18.78 21.84 4.97
C LEU A 271 18.59 21.73 6.51
N ARG A 272 19.26 20.79 7.17
CA ARG A 272 19.19 20.63 8.64
C ARG A 272 20.00 21.70 9.40
N GLU A 273 19.71 21.84 10.69
CA GLU A 273 20.03 23.02 11.51
C GLU A 273 21.52 23.29 11.78
N ASP A 274 22.45 22.36 11.52
CA ASP A 274 23.90 22.61 11.62
C ASP A 274 24.59 22.63 10.25
N PRO A 275 24.76 23.83 9.63
CA PRO A 275 25.46 23.97 8.36
C PRO A 275 26.91 23.50 8.37
N ALA A 276 27.61 23.57 9.51
CA ALA A 276 29.01 23.16 9.59
C ALA A 276 29.12 21.63 9.49
N GLU A 277 28.25 20.92 10.21
CA GLU A 277 28.14 19.47 10.09
C GLU A 277 27.70 19.05 8.68
N GLN A 278 26.71 19.72 8.09
CA GLN A 278 26.25 19.39 6.74
C GLN A 278 27.34 19.62 5.69
N ARG A 279 28.11 20.71 5.80
CA ARG A 279 29.25 20.97 4.91
C ARG A 279 30.29 19.86 4.99
N GLN A 280 30.68 19.42 6.20
CA GLN A 280 31.63 18.32 6.37
C GLN A 280 31.12 17.02 5.73
N ARG A 281 29.83 16.71 5.90
CA ARG A 281 29.19 15.53 5.29
C ARG A 281 29.16 15.64 3.77
N PHE A 282 28.85 16.83 3.24
CA PHE A 282 28.86 17.11 1.81
C PHE A 282 30.26 16.95 1.20
N ASP A 283 31.30 17.50 1.84
CA ASP A 283 32.68 17.39 1.36
C ASP A 283 33.17 15.93 1.37
N THR A 284 32.77 15.16 2.39
CA THR A 284 33.09 13.71 2.43
C THR A 284 32.32 12.94 1.35
N ALA A 285 31.04 13.26 1.14
CA ALA A 285 30.24 12.67 0.08
C ALA A 285 30.83 12.96 -1.31
N ARG A 286 31.34 14.18 -1.53
CA ARG A 286 32.03 14.57 -2.76
C ARG A 286 33.28 13.72 -3.00
N ALA A 287 34.13 13.53 -1.99
CA ALA A 287 35.32 12.69 -2.14
C ALA A 287 34.93 11.26 -2.56
N VAL A 288 33.93 10.67 -1.89
CA VAL A 288 33.40 9.34 -2.24
C VAL A 288 32.80 9.33 -3.65
N ALA A 289 32.05 10.36 -4.05
CA ALA A 289 31.47 10.48 -5.39
C ALA A 289 32.53 10.42 -6.48
N LEU A 290 33.63 11.16 -6.31
CA LEU A 290 34.70 11.28 -7.29
C LEU A 290 35.60 10.03 -7.35
N GLU A 291 35.86 9.41 -6.20
CA GLU A 291 36.76 8.26 -6.09
C GLU A 291 36.08 6.94 -6.44
N GLU A 292 34.80 6.77 -6.08
CA GLU A 292 34.15 5.47 -6.12
C GLU A 292 33.19 5.28 -7.29
N PHE A 293 32.62 6.35 -7.84
CA PHE A 293 31.53 6.22 -8.82
C PHE A 293 31.98 6.58 -10.24
N PRO A 294 31.84 5.65 -11.22
CA PRO A 294 32.10 5.94 -12.62
C PRO A 294 31.23 7.08 -13.16
N ALA A 295 31.73 7.80 -14.16
CA ALA A 295 30.98 8.87 -14.81
C ALA A 295 29.66 8.38 -15.42
N ALA A 296 29.58 7.12 -15.86
CA ALA A 296 28.36 6.49 -16.34
C ALA A 296 27.22 6.51 -15.32
N VAL A 297 27.51 6.29 -14.03
CA VAL A 297 26.51 6.35 -12.95
C VAL A 297 25.85 7.72 -12.90
N ARG A 298 26.64 8.79 -13.05
CA ARG A 298 26.14 10.18 -13.04
C ARG A 298 25.38 10.53 -14.31
N ARG A 299 25.86 10.09 -15.47
CA ARG A 299 25.16 10.26 -16.76
C ARG A 299 23.79 9.59 -16.78
N GLY A 300 23.61 8.53 -15.99
CA GLY A 300 22.34 7.81 -15.85
C GLY A 300 21.33 8.44 -14.88
N LEU A 301 21.67 9.54 -14.19
CA LEU A 301 20.79 10.19 -13.23
C LEU A 301 19.64 10.96 -13.92
N PRO A 302 18.44 10.99 -13.32
CA PRO A 302 17.40 11.95 -13.72
C PRO A 302 17.86 13.40 -13.52
N ALA A 303 17.26 14.34 -14.26
CA ALA A 303 17.72 15.73 -14.36
C ALA A 303 18.06 16.42 -13.03
N VAL A 304 17.14 16.43 -12.06
CA VAL A 304 17.33 17.09 -10.76
C VAL A 304 18.41 16.39 -9.93
N SER A 305 18.52 15.06 -10.04
CA SER A 305 19.63 14.32 -9.44
C SER A 305 20.96 14.60 -10.12
N GLY A 306 20.96 14.87 -11.43
CA GLY A 306 22.11 15.31 -12.20
C GLY A 306 22.65 16.66 -11.73
N VAL A 307 21.78 17.67 -11.55
CA VAL A 307 22.15 18.97 -10.98
C VAL A 307 22.79 18.81 -9.60
N ARG A 308 22.18 18.01 -8.72
CA ARG A 308 22.74 17.71 -7.38
C ARG A 308 24.12 17.08 -7.45
N ALA A 309 24.32 16.14 -8.38
CA ALA A 309 25.61 15.49 -8.57
C ALA A 309 26.67 16.49 -9.06
N GLU A 310 26.32 17.36 -10.00
CA GLU A 310 27.24 18.37 -10.53
C GLU A 310 27.65 19.38 -9.46
N LEU A 311 26.71 19.89 -8.67
CA LEU A 311 26.99 20.77 -7.53
C LEU A 311 27.87 20.07 -6.49
N LEU A 312 27.59 18.80 -6.19
CA LEU A 312 28.41 17.99 -5.29
C LEU A 312 29.85 17.85 -5.80
N GLU A 313 30.05 17.49 -7.07
CA GLU A 313 31.38 17.29 -7.65
C GLU A 313 32.20 18.58 -7.73
N ARG A 314 31.54 19.71 -8.00
CA ARG A 314 32.15 21.05 -7.96
C ARG A 314 32.52 21.49 -6.55
N GLY A 315 31.98 20.85 -5.51
CA GLY A 315 32.14 21.31 -4.14
C GLY A 315 31.30 22.53 -3.81
N ASP A 316 30.26 22.82 -4.60
CA ASP A 316 29.41 23.98 -4.40
C ASP A 316 28.28 23.68 -3.41
N PHE A 317 28.64 23.72 -2.12
CA PHE A 317 27.67 23.55 -1.04
C PHE A 317 26.58 24.62 -1.05
N ALA A 318 26.92 25.88 -1.38
CA ALA A 318 25.96 26.98 -1.35
C ALA A 318 24.91 26.82 -2.45
N GLY A 319 25.35 26.46 -3.67
CA GLY A 319 24.45 26.11 -4.76
C GLY A 319 23.61 24.87 -4.47
N ALA A 320 24.18 23.84 -3.84
CA ALA A 320 23.41 22.66 -3.43
C ALA A 320 22.31 23.00 -2.40
N VAL A 321 22.59 23.89 -1.44
CA VAL A 321 21.59 24.39 -0.48
C VAL A 321 20.51 25.20 -1.20
N ALA A 322 20.89 26.15 -2.07
CA ALA A 322 19.93 26.95 -2.83
C ALA A 322 19.04 26.08 -3.72
N PHE A 323 19.61 25.10 -4.42
CA PHE A 323 18.85 24.18 -5.25
C PHE A 323 17.89 23.30 -4.42
N ALA A 324 18.34 22.79 -3.27
CA ALA A 324 17.49 22.04 -2.36
C ALA A 324 16.31 22.88 -1.81
N GLU A 325 16.54 24.16 -1.57
CA GLU A 325 15.50 25.14 -1.19
C GLU A 325 14.43 25.31 -2.28
N HIS A 326 14.80 25.31 -3.55
CA HIS A 326 13.82 25.32 -4.65
C HIS A 326 13.10 23.97 -4.78
N VAL A 327 13.84 22.86 -4.81
CA VAL A 327 13.25 21.53 -5.04
C VAL A 327 12.32 21.11 -3.90
N ARG A 328 12.56 21.51 -2.64
CA ARG A 328 11.64 21.20 -1.52
C ARG A 328 10.26 21.81 -1.71
N THR A 329 10.13 22.91 -2.44
CA THR A 329 8.84 23.58 -2.69
C THR A 329 8.03 22.92 -3.79
N VAL A 330 8.66 22.10 -4.64
CA VAL A 330 7.97 21.37 -5.70
C VAL A 330 6.94 20.44 -5.07
N THR A 331 5.71 20.44 -5.59
CA THR A 331 4.63 19.55 -5.17
C THR A 331 4.16 18.69 -6.34
N ALA A 332 3.23 17.77 -6.08
CA ALA A 332 2.56 17.02 -7.14
C ALA A 332 1.05 17.28 -7.08
N ARG A 333 0.42 17.29 -8.25
CA ARG A 333 -1.02 17.41 -8.40
C ARG A 333 -1.57 16.17 -9.09
N SER A 334 -2.68 15.66 -8.58
CA SER A 334 -3.49 14.67 -9.27
C SER A 334 -4.72 15.30 -9.92
N GLY A 335 -5.08 14.83 -11.10
CA GLY A 335 -6.41 14.96 -11.68
C GLY A 335 -7.06 13.59 -11.79
N ILE A 336 -8.38 13.53 -11.58
CA ILE A 336 -9.17 12.32 -11.79
C ILE A 336 -10.47 12.68 -12.50
N GLY A 337 -10.86 11.87 -13.49
CA GLY A 337 -12.18 11.92 -14.11
C GLY A 337 -13.29 11.44 -13.17
N ALA A 338 -14.54 11.45 -13.62
CA ALA A 338 -15.64 10.90 -12.81
C ALA A 338 -15.49 9.38 -12.68
N PRO A 339 -15.35 8.82 -11.47
CA PRO A 339 -15.26 7.38 -11.31
C PRO A 339 -16.57 6.68 -11.69
N TYR A 340 -16.46 5.51 -12.31
CA TYR A 340 -17.60 4.66 -12.66
C TYR A 340 -17.23 3.18 -12.54
N TRP A 341 -18.24 2.31 -12.47
CA TRP A 341 -18.01 0.86 -12.44
C TRP A 341 -18.00 0.29 -13.86
N GLN A 342 -17.01 -0.56 -14.14
CA GLN A 342 -16.89 -1.31 -15.39
C GLN A 342 -16.31 -2.69 -15.07
N ASP A 343 -17.00 -3.75 -15.48
CA ASP A 343 -16.57 -5.15 -15.29
C ASP A 343 -16.17 -5.46 -13.83
N GLY A 344 -16.93 -4.93 -12.88
CA GLY A 344 -16.68 -5.07 -11.44
C GLY A 344 -15.51 -4.26 -10.87
N CYS A 345 -14.82 -3.48 -11.70
CA CYS A 345 -13.76 -2.56 -11.27
C CYS A 345 -14.30 -1.13 -11.15
N LEU A 346 -13.81 -0.38 -10.17
CA LEU A 346 -13.96 1.07 -10.14
C LEU A 346 -12.90 1.67 -11.07
N VAL A 347 -13.35 2.38 -12.10
CA VAL A 347 -12.51 2.92 -13.17
C VAL A 347 -12.58 4.44 -13.18
N ALA A 348 -11.44 5.09 -13.41
CA ALA A 348 -11.36 6.53 -13.67
C ALA A 348 -10.07 6.87 -14.44
N ASP A 349 -10.13 7.86 -15.33
CA ASP A 349 -8.92 8.44 -15.91
C ASP A 349 -8.18 9.25 -14.86
N VAL A 350 -6.86 9.07 -14.76
CA VAL A 350 -6.01 9.77 -13.80
C VAL A 350 -4.87 10.47 -14.53
N THR A 351 -4.55 11.67 -14.07
CA THR A 351 -3.38 12.43 -14.50
C THR A 351 -2.56 12.88 -13.29
N LEU A 352 -1.24 12.95 -13.44
CA LEU A 352 -0.32 13.39 -12.40
C LEU A 352 0.77 14.27 -13.02
N GLU A 353 1.11 15.35 -12.32
CA GLU A 353 2.16 16.28 -12.74
C GLU A 353 2.88 16.88 -11.52
N LEU A 354 4.07 17.42 -11.76
CA LEU A 354 4.79 18.23 -10.76
C LEU A 354 4.45 19.71 -10.93
N LEU A 355 4.31 20.40 -9.80
CA LEU A 355 4.10 21.84 -9.72
C LEU A 355 5.27 22.47 -8.98
N ARG A 356 5.67 23.66 -9.39
CA ARG A 356 6.61 24.51 -8.64
C ARG A 356 5.95 25.04 -7.36
N GLY A 357 6.75 25.70 -6.51
CA GLY A 357 6.28 26.29 -5.26
C GLY A 357 5.22 27.39 -5.42
N ASP A 358 5.14 28.02 -6.59
CA ASP A 358 4.11 29.00 -6.98
C ASP A 358 2.80 28.36 -7.46
N GLY A 359 2.75 27.03 -7.61
CA GLY A 359 1.60 26.28 -8.10
C GLY A 359 1.53 26.13 -9.63
N GLU A 360 2.45 26.74 -10.37
CA GLU A 360 2.56 26.56 -11.82
C GLU A 360 3.19 25.20 -12.18
N PRO A 361 2.90 24.63 -13.36
CA PRO A 361 3.53 23.39 -13.79
C PRO A 361 5.06 23.51 -13.83
N LEU A 362 5.76 22.49 -13.32
CA LEU A 362 7.20 22.35 -13.53
C LEU A 362 7.45 21.98 -15.00
N VAL A 363 8.27 22.76 -15.70
CA VAL A 363 8.47 22.61 -17.14
C VAL A 363 9.90 22.26 -17.55
N LEU A 364 10.02 21.73 -18.76
CA LEU A 364 11.24 21.76 -19.55
C LEU A 364 11.08 22.79 -20.67
N THR A 365 12.18 23.43 -21.04
CA THR A 365 12.24 24.36 -22.17
C THR A 365 13.06 23.75 -23.30
N GLU A 366 12.54 23.84 -24.52
CA GLU A 366 13.22 23.38 -25.72
C GLU A 366 13.96 24.55 -26.36
N ARG A 367 15.28 24.39 -26.57
CA ARG A 367 16.15 25.37 -27.25
C ARG A 367 17.11 24.59 -28.14
N ASP A 368 17.13 24.90 -29.44
CA ASP A 368 18.02 24.27 -30.44
C ASP A 368 17.95 22.73 -30.47
N GLY A 369 16.74 22.18 -30.34
CA GLY A 369 16.51 20.73 -30.32
C GLY A 369 16.97 20.02 -29.04
N LYS A 370 17.34 20.79 -28.01
CA LYS A 370 17.74 20.28 -26.69
C LYS A 370 16.73 20.68 -25.62
N TRP A 371 16.58 19.83 -24.61
CA TRP A 371 15.78 20.11 -23.43
C TRP A 371 16.61 20.75 -22.33
N TRP A 372 16.00 21.68 -21.63
CA TRP A 372 16.61 22.39 -20.51
C TRP A 372 15.66 22.39 -19.32
N LEU A 373 16.22 22.25 -18.13
CA LEU A 373 15.47 22.25 -16.87
C LEU A 373 14.75 23.58 -16.65
N ASP A 374 13.67 23.56 -15.87
CA ASP A 374 12.89 24.76 -15.55
C ASP A 374 13.82 25.88 -15.03
N PRO A 375 13.90 27.04 -15.69
CA PRO A 375 14.78 28.12 -15.26
C PRO A 375 14.44 28.61 -13.85
N GLU A 376 13.16 28.56 -13.44
CA GLU A 376 12.74 28.97 -12.10
C GLU A 376 13.28 28.04 -11.00
N LEU A 377 13.61 26.79 -11.33
CA LEU A 377 14.23 25.86 -10.39
C LEU A 377 15.74 26.12 -10.20
N LEU A 378 16.34 26.86 -11.14
CA LEU A 378 17.77 27.18 -11.18
C LEU A 378 18.07 28.62 -10.74
N THR A 379 17.05 29.46 -10.57
CA THR A 379 17.20 30.86 -10.14
C THR A 379 18.04 30.96 -8.88
N GLY A 380 19.17 31.67 -8.94
CA GLY A 380 20.05 31.87 -7.79
C GLY A 380 20.92 30.66 -7.42
N VAL A 381 20.96 29.62 -8.24
CA VAL A 381 21.89 28.49 -8.11
C VAL A 381 23.16 28.79 -8.91
N PRO A 382 24.32 29.00 -8.26
CA PRO A 382 25.55 29.37 -8.96
C PRO A 382 25.99 28.35 -10.02
N GLY A 383 26.50 28.83 -11.16
CA GLY A 383 27.01 27.98 -12.24
C GLY A 383 25.92 27.29 -13.06
N THR A 384 24.68 27.78 -12.99
CA THR A 384 23.53 27.33 -13.77
C THR A 384 22.85 28.46 -14.55
N GLU A 385 23.53 29.60 -14.69
CA GLU A 385 23.01 30.83 -15.31
C GLU A 385 22.59 30.63 -16.78
N ASP A 386 23.29 29.75 -17.50
CA ASP A 386 22.94 29.37 -18.89
C ASP A 386 21.85 28.29 -18.99
N GLY A 387 21.41 27.78 -17.83
CA GLY A 387 20.50 26.65 -17.67
C GLY A 387 21.23 25.30 -17.56
N TRP A 388 20.46 24.24 -17.34
CA TRP A 388 20.97 22.87 -17.24
C TRP A 388 20.34 21.95 -18.30
N GLU A 389 21.16 21.33 -19.15
CA GLU A 389 20.70 20.49 -20.27
C GLU A 389 20.16 19.14 -19.76
N VAL A 390 18.89 18.85 -20.08
CA VAL A 390 18.24 17.58 -19.76
C VAL A 390 18.39 16.62 -20.95
N ARG A 391 19.33 15.68 -20.83
CA ARG A 391 19.65 14.72 -21.91
C ARG A 391 18.50 13.77 -22.23
N ASP A 392 17.87 13.24 -21.20
CA ASP A 392 16.70 12.36 -21.32
C ASP A 392 15.64 12.80 -20.30
N PRO A 393 14.60 13.52 -20.76
CA PRO A 393 13.49 13.96 -19.92
C PRO A 393 12.76 12.82 -19.19
N LEU A 394 12.76 11.60 -19.75
CA LEU A 394 12.01 10.46 -19.24
C LEU A 394 12.90 9.48 -18.45
N ARG A 395 14.19 9.80 -18.24
CA ARG A 395 15.13 8.93 -17.52
C ARG A 395 14.58 8.57 -16.14
N MET A 396 14.29 7.28 -15.97
CA MET A 396 13.70 6.68 -14.76
C MET A 396 12.37 7.31 -14.33
N ALA A 397 11.66 8.01 -15.22
CA ALA A 397 10.39 8.63 -14.89
C ALA A 397 9.29 7.57 -14.78
N TYR A 398 8.55 7.58 -13.67
CA TYR A 398 7.41 6.68 -13.48
C TYR A 398 6.37 7.30 -12.56
N ALA A 399 5.16 6.76 -12.63
CA ALA A 399 4.11 7.05 -11.66
C ALA A 399 3.27 5.79 -11.41
N GLU A 400 2.73 5.67 -10.21
CA GLU A 400 1.92 4.53 -9.81
C GLU A 400 0.75 4.96 -8.94
N LEU A 401 -0.36 4.25 -9.08
CA LEU A 401 -1.49 4.35 -8.15
C LEU A 401 -1.28 3.34 -7.02
N VAL A 402 -1.68 3.72 -5.82
CA VAL A 402 -1.61 2.85 -4.64
C VAL A 402 -2.86 3.04 -3.79
N VAL A 403 -3.42 1.95 -3.30
CA VAL A 403 -4.60 1.93 -2.43
C VAL A 403 -4.16 1.53 -1.03
N LYS A 404 -4.34 2.42 -0.06
CA LYS A 404 -3.93 2.20 1.34
C LYS A 404 -5.12 1.73 2.17
N ASP A 405 -5.00 0.59 2.88
CA ASP A 405 -5.88 0.30 4.01
C ASP A 405 -5.57 1.31 5.13
N ARG A 406 -6.57 2.14 5.45
CA ARG A 406 -6.42 3.24 6.41
C ARG A 406 -6.05 2.76 7.81
N ASP A 407 -6.51 1.59 8.22
CA ASP A 407 -6.40 1.11 9.59
C ASP A 407 -5.28 0.07 9.75
N ARG A 408 -4.88 -0.64 8.67
CA ARG A 408 -3.88 -1.73 8.71
C ARG A 408 -2.50 -1.40 8.16
N GLU A 409 -2.31 -0.21 7.61
CA GLU A 409 -1.04 0.21 6.98
C GLU A 409 -0.62 -0.64 5.77
N ASP A 410 -1.54 -1.45 5.26
CA ASP A 410 -1.36 -2.25 4.05
C ASP A 410 -1.52 -1.38 2.81
N TRP A 411 -0.68 -1.62 1.81
CA TRP A 411 -0.70 -0.92 0.54
C TRP A 411 -0.90 -1.91 -0.60
N TRP A 412 -1.82 -1.59 -1.50
CA TRP A 412 -2.18 -2.42 -2.64
C TRP A 412 -2.03 -1.65 -3.94
N TYR A 413 -1.71 -2.36 -5.00
CA TYR A 413 -1.49 -1.77 -6.32
C TYR A 413 -2.71 -2.10 -7.17
N PRO A 414 -3.61 -1.13 -7.43
CA PRO A 414 -4.67 -1.35 -8.38
C PRO A 414 -4.09 -1.51 -9.78
N ASP A 415 -4.81 -2.22 -10.64
CA ASP A 415 -4.47 -2.28 -12.04
C ASP A 415 -4.58 -0.89 -12.67
N GLY A 416 -3.82 -0.69 -13.73
CA GLY A 416 -3.66 0.62 -14.34
C GLY A 416 -2.21 0.98 -14.49
N ASP A 417 -1.81 1.19 -15.74
CA ASP A 417 -0.50 1.73 -16.06
C ASP A 417 -0.65 3.23 -16.27
N LEU A 418 0.29 3.97 -15.68
CA LEU A 418 0.44 5.39 -15.93
C LEU A 418 1.63 5.56 -16.85
N GLU A 419 1.39 6.13 -18.01
CA GLU A 419 2.44 6.42 -18.96
C GLU A 419 2.91 7.86 -18.76
N VAL A 420 4.22 8.04 -18.63
CA VAL A 420 4.83 9.37 -18.52
C VAL A 420 5.17 9.89 -19.90
N ARG A 421 4.67 11.07 -20.25
CA ARG A 421 4.91 11.71 -21.54
C ARG A 421 5.29 13.17 -21.36
N LEU A 422 6.04 13.70 -22.33
CA LEU A 422 6.17 15.14 -22.50
C LEU A 422 4.91 15.70 -23.15
N GLN A 423 4.28 16.66 -22.50
CA GLN A 423 3.13 17.37 -23.01
C GLN A 423 3.48 18.84 -23.30
N PRO A 424 3.37 19.30 -24.56
CA PRO A 424 3.60 20.69 -24.91
C PRO A 424 2.61 21.63 -24.23
N LEU A 425 3.12 22.76 -23.73
CA LEU A 425 2.35 23.89 -23.20
C LEU A 425 2.40 25.13 -24.12
N GLY A 426 3.18 25.06 -25.21
CA GLY A 426 3.40 26.14 -26.17
C GLY A 426 4.65 26.97 -25.86
N LYS A 427 5.11 27.77 -26.85
CA LYS A 427 6.32 28.61 -26.76
C LYS A 427 7.58 27.83 -26.36
N GLY A 428 7.75 26.61 -26.88
CA GLY A 428 8.88 25.73 -26.55
C GLY A 428 8.87 25.18 -25.13
N ARG A 429 7.77 25.31 -24.37
CA ARG A 429 7.63 24.73 -23.03
C ARG A 429 6.88 23.40 -23.09
N SER A 430 7.34 22.44 -22.30
CA SER A 430 6.66 21.15 -22.09
C SER A 430 6.64 20.80 -20.61
N ARG A 431 5.62 20.08 -20.15
CA ARG A 431 5.61 19.45 -18.81
C ARG A 431 5.70 17.94 -18.95
N LEU A 432 6.17 17.26 -17.92
CA LEU A 432 5.93 15.83 -17.79
C LEU A 432 4.55 15.60 -17.20
N LEU A 433 3.75 14.79 -17.90
CA LEU A 433 2.44 14.35 -17.46
C LEU A 433 2.44 12.82 -17.41
N ALA A 434 2.16 12.25 -16.24
CA ALA A 434 1.79 10.85 -16.16
C ALA A 434 0.28 10.72 -16.32
N SER A 435 -0.20 9.88 -17.23
CA SER A 435 -1.63 9.65 -17.42
C SER A 435 -1.98 8.20 -17.70
N GLY A 436 -3.17 7.80 -17.31
CA GLY A 436 -3.66 6.44 -17.50
C GLY A 436 -5.00 6.22 -16.83
N ARG A 437 -5.36 4.96 -16.56
CA ARG A 437 -6.63 4.60 -15.93
C ARG A 437 -6.40 3.89 -14.61
N LEU A 438 -7.04 4.37 -13.55
CA LEU A 438 -7.30 3.59 -12.35
C LEU A 438 -8.22 2.42 -12.72
N ARG A 439 -7.87 1.21 -12.29
CA ARG A 439 -8.77 0.04 -12.28
C ARG A 439 -8.67 -0.65 -10.92
N LEU A 440 -9.58 -0.30 -10.02
CA LEU A 440 -9.63 -0.86 -8.68
C LEU A 440 -10.66 -1.99 -8.64
N ASP A 441 -10.18 -3.23 -8.61
CA ASP A 441 -11.01 -4.43 -8.40
C ASP A 441 -11.06 -4.82 -6.91
N PRO A 442 -12.17 -4.64 -6.19
CA PRO A 442 -12.26 -5.02 -4.78
C PRO A 442 -12.10 -6.54 -4.54
N GLN A 443 -12.31 -7.37 -5.56
CA GLN A 443 -12.19 -8.83 -5.46
C GLN A 443 -10.78 -9.37 -5.76
N GLY A 444 -9.95 -8.60 -6.47
CA GLY A 444 -8.60 -8.98 -6.87
C GLY A 444 -7.48 -8.11 -6.29
N LEU A 445 -7.78 -6.94 -5.73
CA LEU A 445 -6.76 -5.96 -5.32
C LEU A 445 -5.77 -6.48 -4.27
N ALA A 446 -6.15 -7.44 -3.41
CA ALA A 446 -5.24 -8.07 -2.45
C ALA A 446 -4.44 -9.23 -3.07
N GLY A 447 -3.76 -8.97 -4.19
CA GLY A 447 -2.94 -9.95 -4.89
C GLY A 447 -3.75 -11.13 -5.44
N GLY A 448 -4.82 -10.83 -6.17
CA GLY A 448 -5.77 -11.82 -6.68
C GLY A 448 -6.85 -12.23 -5.67
N ARG A 449 -6.86 -11.62 -4.48
CA ARG A 449 -7.87 -11.88 -3.44
C ARG A 449 -8.69 -10.64 -3.12
N ARG A 450 -9.85 -10.92 -2.53
CA ARG A 450 -10.79 -9.89 -2.07
C ARG A 450 -10.18 -9.12 -0.91
N ILE A 451 -10.27 -7.79 -0.97
CA ILE A 451 -9.80 -6.92 0.11
C ILE A 451 -10.68 -7.04 1.36
N GLU A 452 -10.08 -6.78 2.52
CA GLU A 452 -10.76 -6.91 3.80
C GLU A 452 -11.81 -5.80 4.06
N ARG A 453 -12.65 -5.98 5.09
CA ARG A 453 -13.50 -4.87 5.56
C ARG A 453 -12.60 -3.73 6.03
N GLY A 454 -12.87 -2.51 5.60
CA GLY A 454 -12.02 -1.36 5.89
C GLY A 454 -12.35 -0.14 5.04
N ILE A 455 -11.64 0.97 5.29
CA ILE A 455 -11.59 2.10 4.37
C ILE A 455 -10.26 2.10 3.64
N TYR A 456 -10.35 2.24 2.32
CA TYR A 456 -9.21 2.23 1.44
C TYR A 456 -9.03 3.61 0.78
N ASP A 457 -7.90 4.26 1.02
CA ASP A 457 -7.56 5.57 0.48
C ASP A 457 -6.75 5.45 -0.81
N VAL A 458 -7.14 6.17 -1.87
CA VAL A 458 -6.42 6.15 -3.15
C VAL A 458 -5.35 7.24 -3.17
N TRP A 459 -4.11 6.83 -3.38
CA TRP A 459 -2.91 7.65 -3.51
C TRP A 459 -2.26 7.45 -4.87
N ALA A 460 -1.38 8.38 -5.21
CA ALA A 460 -0.47 8.24 -6.33
C ALA A 460 0.95 8.57 -5.88
N PHE A 461 1.90 7.81 -6.39
CA PHE A 461 3.33 8.08 -6.29
C PHE A 461 3.83 8.56 -7.66
N VAL A 462 4.64 9.62 -7.66
CA VAL A 462 5.29 10.12 -8.87
C VAL A 462 6.79 10.24 -8.64
N HIS A 463 7.57 9.80 -9.62
CA HIS A 463 8.99 10.05 -9.75
C HIS A 463 9.21 10.68 -11.13
N LEU A 464 9.30 12.01 -11.19
CA LEU A 464 9.51 12.74 -12.44
C LEU A 464 10.75 13.61 -12.29
N LEU A 465 11.65 13.58 -13.27
CA LEU A 465 12.92 14.33 -13.28
C LEU A 465 13.85 14.09 -12.07
N GLY A 466 13.65 13.04 -11.27
CA GLY A 466 14.39 12.80 -10.02
C GLY A 466 13.75 13.39 -8.77
N ILE A 467 12.48 13.81 -8.86
CA ILE A 467 11.68 14.32 -7.74
C ILE A 467 10.59 13.30 -7.39
N ASP A 468 10.66 12.80 -6.15
CA ASP A 468 9.67 11.88 -5.58
C ASP A 468 8.55 12.63 -4.86
N ARG A 469 7.29 12.42 -5.24
CA ARG A 469 6.12 12.93 -4.50
C ARG A 469 5.05 11.85 -4.34
N MET A 470 4.38 11.92 -3.20
CA MET A 470 3.20 11.13 -2.92
C MET A 470 2.02 12.08 -2.74
N VAL A 471 0.97 11.87 -3.52
CA VAL A 471 -0.19 12.76 -3.58
C VAL A 471 -1.47 11.97 -3.41
N ARG A 472 -2.47 12.59 -2.76
CA ARG A 472 -3.82 12.02 -2.68
C ARG A 472 -4.50 12.17 -4.03
N VAL A 473 -5.21 11.15 -4.49
CA VAL A 473 -6.02 11.29 -5.70
C VAL A 473 -7.30 12.03 -5.35
N THR A 474 -7.43 13.28 -5.79
CA THR A 474 -8.54 14.18 -5.40
C THR A 474 -9.43 14.57 -6.58
N GLY A 475 -10.73 14.66 -6.33
CA GLY A 475 -11.70 15.17 -7.31
C GLY A 475 -11.76 16.69 -7.32
N LYS A 476 -11.80 17.32 -8.50
CA LYS A 476 -11.94 18.78 -8.63
C LYS A 476 -13.41 19.19 -8.58
N GLY A 477 -13.77 20.11 -7.69
CA GLY A 477 -15.13 20.69 -7.62
C GLY A 477 -16.23 19.73 -7.11
N VAL A 478 -15.85 18.61 -6.50
CA VAL A 478 -16.81 17.63 -5.95
C VAL A 478 -17.18 17.97 -4.50
N PRO A 479 -18.47 17.84 -4.11
CA PRO A 479 -18.90 18.03 -2.73
C PRO A 479 -18.20 17.07 -1.76
N SER A 480 -17.54 17.62 -0.75
CA SER A 480 -16.80 16.82 0.24
C SER A 480 -17.74 15.87 1.00
N GLY A 481 -17.33 14.61 1.20
CA GLY A 481 -18.14 13.61 1.91
C GLY A 481 -19.24 12.93 1.08
N GLY A 482 -19.39 13.29 -0.20
CA GLY A 482 -20.36 12.68 -1.13
C GLY A 482 -19.86 11.39 -1.79
N PRO A 483 -20.76 10.62 -2.44
CA PRO A 483 -20.37 9.46 -3.25
C PRO A 483 -19.49 9.90 -4.44
N ALA A 484 -18.54 9.06 -4.81
CA ALA A 484 -17.68 9.25 -5.97
C ALA A 484 -18.18 8.47 -7.20
N ALA A 485 -18.88 7.36 -6.96
CA ALA A 485 -19.65 6.61 -7.92
C ALA A 485 -20.81 5.91 -7.18
N GLY A 486 -21.72 5.28 -7.92
CA GLY A 486 -22.76 4.44 -7.32
C GLY A 486 -22.16 3.27 -6.51
N PRO A 487 -22.89 2.69 -5.55
CA PRO A 487 -22.44 1.49 -4.83
C PRO A 487 -22.27 0.27 -5.73
N ALA A 488 -21.40 -0.66 -5.33
CA ALA A 488 -21.32 -1.99 -5.92
C ALA A 488 -21.40 -3.11 -4.88
N LEU A 489 -21.89 -4.27 -5.31
CA LEU A 489 -21.84 -5.53 -4.57
C LEU A 489 -20.62 -6.33 -5.06
N ALA A 490 -19.58 -6.44 -4.24
CA ALA A 490 -18.34 -7.13 -4.57
C ALA A 490 -18.10 -8.29 -3.60
N GLY A 491 -18.29 -9.53 -4.07
CA GLY A 491 -18.04 -10.75 -3.30
C GLY A 491 -18.72 -10.77 -1.93
N GLY A 492 -20.02 -10.45 -1.86
CA GLY A 492 -20.80 -10.40 -0.60
C GLY A 492 -20.50 -9.22 0.32
N ARG A 493 -19.78 -8.20 -0.17
CA ARG A 493 -19.53 -6.95 0.54
C ARG A 493 -20.00 -5.76 -0.29
N LEU A 494 -20.37 -4.69 0.40
CA LEU A 494 -20.74 -3.44 -0.24
C LEU A 494 -19.48 -2.59 -0.41
N ALA A 495 -19.23 -2.18 -1.64
CA ALA A 495 -18.13 -1.33 -2.05
C ALA A 495 -18.69 0.07 -2.34
N LEU A 496 -18.35 1.06 -1.53
CA LEU A 496 -18.89 2.42 -1.61
C LEU A 496 -17.77 3.43 -1.92
N PRO A 497 -17.57 3.82 -3.20
CA PRO A 497 -16.63 4.86 -3.56
C PRO A 497 -17.13 6.23 -3.10
N TYR A 498 -16.30 7.01 -2.44
CA TYR A 498 -16.68 8.32 -1.91
C TYR A 498 -15.51 9.29 -1.85
N TRP A 499 -15.83 10.59 -1.78
CA TRP A 499 -14.87 11.65 -1.57
C TRP A 499 -14.73 11.96 -0.07
N THR A 500 -13.52 11.96 0.47
CA THR A 500 -13.31 12.28 1.89
C THR A 500 -13.69 13.73 2.21
N THR A 501 -14.12 13.98 3.44
CA THR A 501 -14.42 15.35 3.92
C THR A 501 -13.14 16.17 4.00
N GLY A 502 -13.20 17.46 3.65
CA GLY A 502 -12.05 18.36 3.61
C GLY A 502 -11.28 18.24 2.31
N VAL A 503 -10.38 17.26 2.19
CA VAL A 503 -9.42 17.16 1.08
C VAL A 503 -10.04 16.61 -0.23
N GLY A 504 -11.22 15.98 -0.16
CA GLY A 504 -11.87 15.41 -1.35
C GLY A 504 -11.07 14.27 -1.99
N GLN A 505 -10.38 13.47 -1.17
CA GLN A 505 -9.63 12.30 -1.65
C GLN A 505 -10.59 11.16 -2.01
N LEU A 506 -10.32 10.46 -3.12
CA LEU A 506 -11.04 9.25 -3.47
C LEU A 506 -10.72 8.16 -2.44
N ALA A 507 -11.77 7.58 -1.87
CA ALA A 507 -11.69 6.44 -0.98
C ALA A 507 -12.79 5.41 -1.28
N LEU A 508 -12.56 4.17 -0.86
CA LEU A 508 -13.49 3.06 -0.97
C LEU A 508 -13.83 2.53 0.43
N ASP A 509 -15.10 2.59 0.82
CA ASP A 509 -15.61 1.97 2.05
C ASP A 509 -16.08 0.55 1.73
N MET A 510 -15.38 -0.44 2.26
CA MET A 510 -15.68 -1.86 2.09
C MET A 510 -16.40 -2.38 3.34
N ASP A 511 -17.73 -2.32 3.30
CA ASP A 511 -18.63 -2.89 4.31
C ASP A 511 -18.24 -2.55 5.78
N GLN A 512 -17.72 -1.33 6.01
CA GLN A 512 -17.25 -0.89 7.32
C GLN A 512 -18.11 0.24 7.89
N ARG A 513 -18.12 1.40 7.24
CA ARG A 513 -18.83 2.59 7.78
C ARG A 513 -20.16 2.86 7.07
N LEU A 514 -20.39 2.26 5.91
CA LEU A 514 -21.58 2.42 5.08
C LEU A 514 -21.93 3.91 4.86
N ARG A 515 -20.94 4.74 4.55
CA ARG A 515 -21.00 6.21 4.73
C ARG A 515 -22.19 6.91 4.08
N ARG A 516 -22.60 6.56 2.85
CA ARG A 516 -23.87 7.00 2.25
C ARG A 516 -24.33 5.99 1.21
N PHE A 517 -25.42 5.29 1.55
CA PHE A 517 -26.07 4.31 0.68
C PHE A 517 -27.12 4.95 -0.26
N GLY A 518 -27.40 6.26 -0.11
CA GLY A 518 -28.78 6.78 -0.19
C GLY A 518 -29.18 7.77 -1.29
N PRO A 519 -28.45 8.84 -1.67
CA PRO A 519 -29.02 9.87 -2.55
C PRO A 519 -29.38 9.33 -3.95
N ASP A 520 -28.48 8.56 -4.54
CA ASP A 520 -28.64 8.02 -5.90
C ASP A 520 -29.61 6.83 -5.96
N THR A 521 -29.95 6.24 -4.81
CA THR A 521 -30.89 5.11 -4.74
C THR A 521 -32.35 5.51 -4.75
N ALA A 522 -32.70 6.72 -4.31
CA ALA A 522 -34.10 7.14 -4.21
C ALA A 522 -34.77 7.23 -5.59
N GLY A 523 -34.06 7.75 -6.60
CA GLY A 523 -34.54 7.83 -7.98
C GLY A 523 -34.73 6.46 -8.64
N ALA A 524 -33.80 5.53 -8.41
CA ALA A 524 -33.92 4.16 -8.93
C ALA A 524 -35.00 3.34 -8.18
N ALA A 525 -35.12 3.53 -6.86
CA ALA A 525 -36.17 2.90 -6.06
C ALA A 525 -37.57 3.41 -6.44
N ALA A 526 -37.69 4.66 -6.92
CA ALA A 526 -38.95 5.22 -7.41
C ALA A 526 -39.50 4.48 -8.65
N ALA A 527 -38.62 3.84 -9.45
CA ALA A 527 -39.03 3.01 -10.59
C ALA A 527 -39.59 1.63 -10.17
N ASN A 528 -39.51 1.26 -8.89
CA ASN A 528 -40.07 0.00 -8.39
C ASN A 528 -41.60 0.10 -8.23
N ALA A 529 -42.31 -0.04 -9.36
CA ALA A 529 -43.76 -0.07 -9.45
C ALA A 529 -44.35 -1.50 -9.44
N ALA A 530 -43.52 -2.53 -9.23
CA ALA A 530 -43.95 -3.92 -9.31
C ALA A 530 -44.88 -4.31 -8.16
N ARG A 531 -46.14 -4.63 -8.48
CA ARG A 531 -47.09 -5.19 -7.52
C ARG A 531 -46.66 -6.62 -7.16
N GLY A 532 -46.10 -6.81 -5.95
CA GLY A 532 -45.98 -8.13 -5.31
C GLY A 532 -44.57 -8.68 -5.03
N GLY A 533 -43.50 -7.93 -5.31
CA GLY A 533 -42.13 -8.35 -4.97
C GLY A 533 -41.77 -8.12 -3.49
N ARG A 534 -41.05 -9.06 -2.86
CA ARG A 534 -40.39 -8.88 -1.54
C ARG A 534 -38.99 -8.26 -1.64
N SER A 535 -38.65 -7.73 -2.81
CA SER A 535 -37.34 -7.16 -3.11
C SER A 535 -37.46 -5.78 -3.73
N LEU A 536 -36.48 -4.93 -3.44
CA LEU A 536 -36.34 -3.59 -4.00
C LEU A 536 -35.11 -3.54 -4.91
N PRO A 537 -35.25 -3.27 -6.22
CA PRO A 537 -34.12 -3.01 -7.10
C PRO A 537 -33.33 -1.79 -6.62
N LEU A 538 -32.02 -1.97 -6.54
CA LEU A 538 -31.03 -0.94 -6.27
C LEU A 538 -30.18 -0.77 -7.55
N PRO A 539 -29.79 0.45 -7.92
CA PRO A 539 -28.98 0.74 -9.09
C PRO A 539 -27.49 0.39 -8.85
N TYR A 540 -27.22 -0.69 -8.11
CA TYR A 540 -25.88 -1.06 -7.68
C TYR A 540 -25.28 -2.02 -8.66
N VAL A 541 -24.03 -1.78 -9.03
CA VAL A 541 -23.34 -2.68 -9.94
C VAL A 541 -22.96 -3.96 -9.20
N VAL A 542 -23.34 -5.10 -9.76
CA VAL A 542 -22.86 -6.41 -9.30
C VAL A 542 -21.44 -6.58 -9.82
N ALA A 543 -20.47 -6.33 -8.95
CA ALA A 543 -19.05 -6.44 -9.24
C ALA A 543 -18.57 -7.89 -9.09
N GLY A 544 -19.20 -8.81 -9.83
CA GLY A 544 -18.88 -10.25 -9.89
C GLY A 544 -19.86 -11.17 -9.13
N PRO A 545 -19.79 -12.50 -9.37
CA PRO A 545 -20.62 -13.48 -8.67
C PRO A 545 -20.28 -13.49 -7.19
N GLY A 546 -21.29 -13.64 -6.32
CA GLY A 546 -21.01 -13.67 -4.89
C GLY A 546 -22.24 -13.84 -4.01
N ASP A 547 -21.94 -14.10 -2.73
CA ASP A 547 -22.93 -14.21 -1.67
C ASP A 547 -23.74 -12.92 -1.48
N PRO A 548 -24.92 -12.99 -0.84
CA PRO A 548 -25.63 -11.81 -0.38
C PRO A 548 -24.79 -10.95 0.57
N ALA A 549 -24.72 -9.64 0.33
CA ALA A 549 -24.22 -8.71 1.35
C ALA A 549 -25.29 -8.47 2.41
N ARG A 550 -24.90 -8.51 3.69
CA ARG A 550 -25.82 -8.25 4.80
C ARG A 550 -25.72 -6.80 5.23
N VAL A 551 -26.84 -6.09 5.20
CA VAL A 551 -26.94 -4.69 5.59
C VAL A 551 -27.98 -4.50 6.67
N LYS A 552 -27.70 -3.64 7.66
CA LYS A 552 -28.70 -3.23 8.64
C LYS A 552 -29.56 -2.14 8.04
N VAL A 553 -30.88 -2.34 7.99
CA VAL A 553 -31.83 -1.34 7.50
C VAL A 553 -32.87 -1.06 8.57
N THR A 554 -33.37 0.16 8.58
CA THR A 554 -34.41 0.59 9.52
C THR A 554 -35.77 0.46 8.83
N VAL A 555 -36.69 -0.29 9.41
CA VAL A 555 -38.08 -0.41 8.98
C VAL A 555 -38.96 0.19 10.08
N SER A 556 -39.48 1.40 9.87
CA SER A 556 -40.07 2.25 10.92
C SER A 556 -39.09 2.46 12.09
N ALA A 557 -39.30 1.78 13.22
CA ALA A 557 -38.42 1.82 14.39
C ALA A 557 -37.56 0.55 14.55
N LEU A 558 -37.79 -0.47 13.71
CA LEU A 558 -37.12 -1.76 13.82
C LEU A 558 -35.86 -1.80 12.96
N THR A 559 -34.71 -2.08 13.57
CA THR A 559 -33.50 -2.42 12.81
C THR A 559 -33.53 -3.89 12.42
N VAL A 560 -33.45 -4.17 11.12
CA VAL A 560 -33.45 -5.55 10.58
C VAL A 560 -32.19 -5.80 9.76
N THR A 561 -31.77 -7.07 9.71
CA THR A 561 -30.74 -7.50 8.77
C THR A 561 -31.42 -7.80 7.43
N ALA A 562 -31.13 -7.01 6.41
CA ALA A 562 -31.53 -7.23 5.03
C ALA A 562 -30.37 -7.81 4.23
N GLU A 563 -30.68 -8.38 3.08
CA GLU A 563 -29.72 -8.93 2.13
C GLU A 563 -29.73 -8.12 0.85
N VAL A 564 -28.56 -7.77 0.33
CA VAL A 564 -28.37 -7.21 -1.01
C VAL A 564 -27.81 -8.32 -1.88
N VAL A 565 -28.57 -8.71 -2.91
CA VAL A 565 -28.23 -9.84 -3.80
C VAL A 565 -28.15 -9.40 -5.25
N PRO A 566 -27.42 -10.10 -6.13
CA PRO A 566 -27.49 -9.86 -7.56
C PRO A 566 -28.93 -10.01 -8.10
N ALA A 567 -29.34 -9.11 -8.99
CA ALA A 567 -30.57 -9.27 -9.75
C ALA A 567 -30.40 -10.35 -10.85
N THR A 568 -31.50 -10.98 -11.26
CA THR A 568 -31.49 -12.05 -12.27
C THR A 568 -31.45 -11.54 -13.71
N ASP A 569 -31.75 -10.26 -13.93
CA ASP A 569 -32.07 -9.65 -15.22
C ASP A 569 -31.10 -8.55 -15.66
N GLY A 570 -30.00 -8.32 -14.93
CA GLY A 570 -29.02 -7.30 -15.30
C GLY A 570 -27.91 -7.05 -14.26
N PRO A 571 -27.15 -5.96 -14.40
CA PRO A 571 -26.04 -5.63 -13.52
C PRO A 571 -26.46 -5.00 -12.18
N THR A 572 -27.75 -5.03 -11.84
CA THR A 572 -28.32 -4.39 -10.65
C THR A 572 -28.35 -5.32 -9.44
N ALA A 573 -28.58 -4.77 -8.25
CA ALA A 573 -28.77 -5.55 -7.03
C ALA A 573 -30.22 -5.43 -6.50
N LEU A 574 -30.64 -6.40 -5.69
CA LEU A 574 -31.94 -6.42 -5.04
C LEU A 574 -31.76 -6.38 -3.52
N LEU A 575 -32.39 -5.42 -2.84
CA LEU A 575 -32.55 -5.44 -1.38
C LEU A 575 -33.71 -6.37 -1.00
N ARG A 576 -33.45 -7.38 -0.19
CA ARG A 576 -34.42 -8.32 0.37
C ARG A 576 -34.51 -8.13 1.88
N LEU A 577 -35.71 -7.82 2.35
CA LEU A 577 -36.00 -7.81 3.79
C LEU A 577 -36.37 -9.24 4.26
N PRO A 578 -36.24 -9.54 5.57
CA PRO A 578 -36.75 -10.77 6.14
C PRO A 578 -38.25 -10.96 5.85
N ALA A 579 -38.65 -12.20 5.56
CA ALA A 579 -40.05 -12.52 5.25
C ALA A 579 -41.01 -12.24 6.42
N ARG A 580 -40.50 -12.27 7.66
CA ARG A 580 -41.24 -11.89 8.87
C ARG A 580 -40.62 -10.66 9.51
N LEU A 581 -41.46 -9.69 9.82
CA LEU A 581 -41.10 -8.45 10.50
C LEU A 581 -41.97 -8.34 11.75
N LYS A 582 -41.36 -8.06 12.90
CA LYS A 582 -42.08 -7.83 14.16
C LYS A 582 -42.71 -6.43 14.16
N LEU A 583 -43.61 -6.18 13.22
CA LEU A 583 -44.29 -4.92 12.98
C LEU A 583 -45.80 -5.16 12.86
N PRO A 584 -46.64 -4.21 13.29
CA PRO A 584 -48.09 -4.29 13.11
C PRO A 584 -48.45 -4.20 11.62
N ASP A 585 -49.70 -4.55 11.31
CA ASP A 585 -50.24 -4.43 9.98
C ASP A 585 -50.18 -2.97 9.50
N GLY A 586 -49.72 -2.76 8.28
CA GLY A 586 -49.61 -1.43 7.71
C GLY A 586 -48.40 -1.22 6.78
N ARG A 587 -48.18 0.04 6.44
CA ARG A 587 -47.13 0.51 5.54
C ARG A 587 -46.04 1.21 6.35
N HIS A 588 -44.82 0.68 6.30
CA HIS A 588 -43.70 1.07 7.16
C HIS A 588 -42.53 1.61 6.34
N PRO A 589 -42.00 2.82 6.58
CA PRO A 589 -40.85 3.34 5.83
C PRO A 589 -39.61 2.46 6.01
N VAL A 590 -38.90 2.21 4.91
CA VAL A 590 -37.62 1.50 4.88
C VAL A 590 -36.51 2.50 4.57
N THR A 591 -35.58 2.65 5.50
CA THR A 591 -34.47 3.60 5.41
C THR A 591 -33.14 2.84 5.45
N LEU A 592 -32.26 3.17 4.51
CA LEU A 592 -30.90 2.60 4.44
C LEU A 592 -29.98 3.30 5.47
N PRO A 593 -28.85 2.68 5.85
CA PRO A 593 -27.86 3.33 6.71
C PRO A 593 -27.50 4.73 6.23
N LYS A 594 -27.61 5.71 7.14
CA LYS A 594 -27.22 7.10 6.90
C LYS A 594 -27.93 7.75 5.70
N ALA A 595 -29.12 7.24 5.35
CA ALA A 595 -30.03 7.90 4.43
C ALA A 595 -30.97 8.83 5.21
N ASP A 596 -31.17 10.04 4.70
CA ASP A 596 -32.00 11.06 5.34
C ASP A 596 -33.51 10.90 5.02
N ALA A 597 -33.84 10.00 4.08
CA ALA A 597 -35.21 9.74 3.66
C ALA A 597 -35.46 8.23 3.41
N PRO A 598 -36.71 7.76 3.54
CA PRO A 598 -37.08 6.40 3.17
C PRO A 598 -36.83 6.12 1.69
N VAL A 599 -36.24 4.96 1.40
CA VAL A 599 -36.00 4.48 0.02
C VAL A 599 -37.11 3.58 -0.49
N ALA A 600 -37.98 3.10 0.40
CA ALA A 600 -39.15 2.27 0.08
C ALA A 600 -40.10 2.23 1.28
N TYR A 601 -41.22 1.53 1.13
CA TYR A 601 -42.15 1.19 2.19
C TYR A 601 -42.43 -0.32 2.20
N ALA A 602 -42.35 -0.94 3.38
CA ALA A 602 -42.69 -2.32 3.62
C ALA A 602 -44.17 -2.46 3.99
N VAL A 603 -44.91 -3.27 3.23
CA VAL A 603 -46.31 -3.59 3.53
C VAL A 603 -46.37 -4.90 4.33
N VAL A 604 -46.83 -4.82 5.57
CA VAL A 604 -46.86 -5.94 6.53
C VAL A 604 -48.29 -6.32 6.87
N ARG A 605 -48.56 -7.63 6.94
CA ARG A 605 -49.84 -8.21 7.43
C ARG A 605 -49.59 -9.45 8.25
N GLY A 606 -50.13 -9.54 9.46
CA GLY A 606 -49.88 -10.62 10.42
C GLY A 606 -48.38 -10.83 10.71
N GLY A 607 -47.60 -9.74 10.73
CA GLY A 607 -46.13 -9.79 10.88
C GLY A 607 -45.37 -10.37 9.68
N THR A 608 -46.04 -10.62 8.55
CA THR A 608 -45.44 -11.11 7.31
C THR A 608 -45.26 -9.97 6.32
N LEU A 609 -44.06 -9.88 5.71
CA LEU A 609 -43.80 -8.95 4.63
C LEU A 609 -44.51 -9.42 3.35
N LEU A 610 -45.48 -8.64 2.89
CA LEU A 610 -46.21 -8.92 1.66
C LEU A 610 -45.44 -8.42 0.45
N ARG A 611 -44.98 -7.16 0.47
CA ARG A 611 -44.24 -6.52 -0.62
C ARG A 611 -43.46 -5.28 -0.16
N LEU A 612 -42.54 -4.84 -1.01
CA LEU A 612 -41.89 -3.53 -0.93
C LEU A 612 -42.46 -2.60 -2.00
N GLU A 613 -42.65 -1.33 -1.65
CA GLU A 613 -43.15 -0.28 -2.56
C GLU A 613 -42.13 0.86 -2.65
N GLY A 614 -41.82 1.36 -3.85
CA GLY A 614 -40.99 2.55 -4.01
C GLY A 614 -41.62 3.80 -3.36
N PRO A 615 -40.83 4.85 -3.08
CA PRO A 615 -41.31 6.04 -2.37
C PRO A 615 -42.33 6.85 -3.19
N ALA A 616 -42.26 6.75 -4.52
CA ALA A 616 -43.20 7.36 -5.47
C ALA A 616 -44.44 6.51 -5.76
N TYR A 617 -44.59 5.34 -5.12
CA TYR A 617 -45.75 4.47 -5.36
C TYR A 617 -47.03 5.10 -4.79
N GLU A 618 -47.97 5.45 -5.67
CA GLU A 618 -49.33 5.85 -5.33
C GLU A 618 -50.29 4.66 -5.40
N ALA A 619 -50.93 4.32 -4.28
CA ALA A 619 -51.97 3.30 -4.25
C ALA A 619 -53.24 3.81 -4.96
N GLY A 620 -53.37 3.66 -6.27
CA GLY A 620 -54.56 4.23 -6.94
C GLY A 620 -54.83 3.98 -8.42
N ALA A 621 -53.89 3.59 -9.28
CA ALA A 621 -54.13 3.62 -10.74
C ALA A 621 -54.63 2.30 -11.38
N GLY A 622 -55.23 1.37 -10.62
CA GLY A 622 -55.74 0.13 -11.19
C GLY A 622 -56.58 -0.68 -10.22
N ARG A 623 -57.90 -0.44 -10.32
CA ARG A 623 -59.08 -1.12 -9.70
C ARG A 623 -58.87 -1.78 -8.33
N ARG A 624 -59.52 -1.18 -7.33
CA ARG A 624 -59.94 -1.81 -6.06
C ARG A 624 -60.56 -3.17 -6.35
N ILE A 625 -60.09 -4.22 -5.67
CA ILE A 625 -60.87 -5.33 -5.12
C ILE A 625 -59.91 -6.16 -4.25
N LEU A 626 -60.34 -6.45 -3.01
CA LEU A 626 -59.69 -7.25 -1.95
C LEU A 626 -58.70 -6.53 -1.02
N ASP A 627 -59.18 -5.54 -0.26
CA ASP A 627 -58.61 -5.26 1.08
C ASP A 627 -59.65 -4.80 2.13
N THR A 628 -60.93 -5.14 1.92
CA THR A 628 -62.00 -4.88 2.91
C THR A 628 -62.93 -6.08 3.05
N VAL A 629 -62.48 -7.13 3.73
CA VAL A 629 -63.37 -8.04 4.50
C VAL A 629 -62.56 -8.61 5.68
N ALA A 630 -62.41 -7.81 6.73
CA ALA A 630 -62.10 -8.30 8.07
C ALA A 630 -62.57 -7.27 9.12
N ASP A 631 -63.73 -6.67 8.89
CA ASP A 631 -64.45 -5.91 9.93
C ASP A 631 -65.92 -5.88 9.54
N ASN A 632 -66.69 -6.76 10.17
CA ASN A 632 -68.12 -6.60 10.47
C ASN A 632 -68.63 -7.89 11.11
N GLY A 633 -68.30 -8.05 12.39
CA GLY A 633 -69.17 -8.78 13.28
C GLY A 633 -70.46 -8.00 13.47
N GLN A 634 -71.60 -8.68 13.26
CA GLN A 634 -72.97 -8.26 13.55
C GLN A 634 -73.77 -7.58 12.41
N VAL A 635 -74.43 -8.40 11.58
CA VAL A 635 -75.88 -8.23 11.33
C VAL A 635 -76.53 -9.62 11.26
N ARG A 636 -77.63 -9.76 12.01
CA ARG A 636 -78.41 -10.99 12.24
C ARG A 636 -79.18 -11.48 11.00
N ARG A 637 -79.35 -12.81 10.95
CA ARG A 637 -80.36 -13.66 10.28
C ARG A 637 -81.59 -12.95 9.66
N VAL A 638 -81.91 -13.27 8.40
CA VAL A 638 -83.24 -13.73 7.96
C VAL A 638 -83.09 -14.84 6.89
N ARG A 639 -83.92 -15.88 7.01
CA ARG A 639 -83.95 -17.15 6.26
C ARG A 639 -84.90 -17.08 5.04
N ARG A 640 -84.65 -17.97 4.06
CA ARG A 640 -85.56 -18.52 3.00
C ARG A 640 -85.89 -17.54 1.85
N ARG A 641 -85.98 -17.96 0.59
CA ARG A 641 -86.41 -19.25 0.02
C ARG A 641 -85.85 -19.41 -1.42
N LEU A 642 -85.60 -20.66 -1.80
CA LEU A 642 -85.35 -21.11 -3.17
C LEU A 642 -86.44 -20.67 -4.15
N GLY A 643 -86.04 -20.32 -5.37
CA GLY A 643 -86.89 -20.19 -6.55
C GLY A 643 -86.05 -20.24 -7.82
N ARG A 644 -86.16 -21.34 -8.57
CA ARG A 644 -85.55 -21.61 -9.87
C ARG A 644 -86.12 -20.72 -10.98
N SER A 645 -85.29 -20.48 -12.02
CA SER A 645 -85.62 -20.28 -13.45
C SER A 645 -86.51 -19.08 -13.82
N ARG A 646 -86.28 -18.31 -14.88
CA ARG A 646 -85.51 -18.50 -16.12
C ARG A 646 -84.74 -17.23 -16.46
#